data_AF-A0A182GD92-F1
#
_entry.id   AF-A0A182GD92-F1
#
_cell.length_a   1.000
_cell.length_b   1.000
_cell.length_c   1.000
_cell.angle_alpha   90.00
_cell.angle_beta   90.00
_cell.angle_gamma   90.00
#
_symmetry.space_group_name_H-M   'P 1'
#
loop_
_entity.id
_entity.type
_entity.pdbx_description
1 polymer ?
#
loop_
_entity_poly.entity_id
_entity_poly.type
_entity_poly.pdbx_seq_one_letter_code
_entity_poly.pdbx_strand_id
1 'polypeptide(L)'
;MTQDLHPSWNLAHLNTTVEMPDEGKWCRAQNSRSSVVLLWIKQKTNRRLRRESKETFFMDMEDALYAVAKIWSVPDPCGYGVMRVGELAKEDRGVRPAIFYSSRRYASSEAVASLWFSDDDHAADPILVQRHQVTEWFKASEVTYIYECDSAGEYLLKCGEDDKDYHLAACAPGEKLPIDDQLSLAIADPVKEAFNWHCAQLNLNCAKLNMPPGDIADRLMVCGQLDWVMTLVLDAIGRDSLPQPLYMQLFRGDILTGTIFRRFLLAQRILRKAGVNPQSRPALPDCSTHRLWALWDKIMDLTVTLVERQGERTNAVIETFFRSILDGQYKYPDLLLSALTLSPNCPNAYDLLKADWGKFNDHAFLEESIVMHAVRILQSDRRPLRQPTTNFLVELVVGTPTVQQWLKPTIQLNLLNHLQADAEPRYITQTLYLQSLLERKSTDADSAPPQTLTTRCVELLNHQDPEVRLWSALLAKKLSAEKCPTLQTRLEELSTDADPKVRAAAVEAWNTSYGQQTETEQKDILIAKLLPVANANSSAFVRRELAYALNVIAADRTPELISLCKQETSKPPESSKSKGKAKAKKGSTSASTSKSSDSVLTKAWRLMVALQTDPDVEVATGMQSVVAFVRGCVAQQEAAAAGGKRKKKAPVAGSCPLAERVPLQRRLCHTLVEIDEAVGGEESKENDPQELNVVSLPVGPRNPALPLLNHQLRSLKVKEAPEMVRFGANRQMFTVFKDHVTWQDLTEDTGKPHILKHPLIPGSLFKVTALLPGIPLLPPSLLIGYNDGSIRLWQIPTSQTEPTLVTTWQGLHGCGDISPSAKTHGISMTSIGDRKLIIGGDAKYLRQWDLVTELALGDVPVGTDQAVTALASNGVYNIAAGLEGGTVRLFDTRAEAEGKVAVGPKHSNPVRAVSLRADNLNMISVCRGGSVHLVDLRKMIPAVKKWSWSGVPADVAIHPILDLMAFGATQSLEVYSTGGEQQCGSEEGAVCVDFHPKEEVLAAENARNKVVQLYGEWAE
;
A
#
# COMPACT_ATOMS: atom_id res chain seq x y z
N MET A 1 40.74 -1.75 -13.30
CA MET A 1 39.82 -2.27 -12.27
C MET A 1 38.84 -1.16 -11.95
N THR A 2 37.75 -1.11 -12.71
CA THR A 2 36.61 -0.23 -12.52
C THR A 2 35.88 -0.70 -11.27
N GLN A 3 36.19 -0.11 -10.11
CA GLN A 3 35.41 -0.32 -8.90
C GLN A 3 34.02 0.29 -9.13
N ASP A 4 33.00 -0.53 -8.93
CA ASP A 4 31.61 -0.12 -8.82
C ASP A 4 31.51 1.12 -7.92
N LEU A 5 31.24 2.28 -8.51
CA LEU A 5 31.03 3.54 -7.82
C LEU A 5 29.80 3.38 -6.94
N HIS A 6 30.03 3.08 -5.66
CA HIS A 6 28.96 2.98 -4.67
C HIS A 6 28.21 4.34 -4.61
N PRO A 7 26.86 4.37 -4.61
CA PRO A 7 26.07 5.61 -4.63
C PRO A 7 26.44 6.60 -3.52
N SER A 8 27.02 6.09 -2.43
CA SER A 8 27.48 6.92 -1.32
C SER A 8 28.59 7.92 -1.69
N TRP A 9 29.36 7.67 -2.75
CA TRP A 9 30.44 8.55 -3.21
C TRP A 9 29.95 9.72 -4.07
N ASN A 10 28.74 9.66 -4.63
CA ASN A 10 28.27 10.66 -5.62
C ASN A 10 28.08 12.08 -5.07
N LEU A 11 27.72 12.23 -3.79
CA LEU A 11 27.62 13.55 -3.12
C LEU A 11 28.92 13.96 -2.42
N ALA A 12 29.85 13.03 -2.18
CA ALA A 12 31.15 13.37 -1.60
C ALA A 12 31.91 14.35 -2.50
N HIS A 13 31.80 14.20 -3.84
CA HIS A 13 32.39 15.14 -4.80
C HIS A 13 31.82 16.58 -4.68
N LEU A 14 30.53 16.72 -4.37
CA LEU A 14 29.87 18.02 -4.17
C LEU A 14 30.15 18.64 -2.81
N ASN A 15 30.49 17.80 -1.83
CA ASN A 15 30.90 18.21 -0.50
C ASN A 15 32.43 18.26 -0.32
N THR A 16 33.22 17.99 -1.36
CA THR A 16 34.68 18.10 -1.30
C THR A 16 35.12 19.41 -1.94
N THR A 17 35.67 20.31 -1.13
CA THR A 17 36.36 21.50 -1.65
C THR A 17 37.80 21.10 -1.99
N VAL A 18 38.23 21.43 -3.21
CA VAL A 18 39.63 21.27 -3.63
C VAL A 18 40.27 22.64 -3.62
N GLU A 19 41.15 22.85 -2.65
CA GLU A 19 41.97 24.05 -2.60
C GLU A 19 43.10 23.93 -3.63
N MET A 20 43.14 24.91 -4.52
CA MET A 20 44.26 25.10 -5.42
C MET A 20 45.21 26.13 -4.76
N PRO A 21 46.51 25.85 -4.68
CA PRO A 21 47.48 26.75 -4.05
C PRO A 21 47.67 28.08 -4.82
N ASP A 22 48.15 29.11 -4.13
CA ASP A 22 48.28 30.53 -4.53
C ASP A 22 48.49 30.84 -6.04
N GLU A 23 47.79 31.88 -6.52
CA GLU A 23 47.83 32.42 -7.90
C GLU A 23 49.26 32.62 -8.46
N GLY A 24 50.21 33.02 -7.60
CA GLY A 24 51.60 33.27 -8.01
C GLY A 24 52.35 32.03 -8.54
N LYS A 25 51.81 30.82 -8.34
CA LYS A 25 52.36 29.56 -8.89
C LYS A 25 51.72 29.13 -10.20
N TRP A 26 50.55 29.67 -10.53
CA TRP A 26 49.82 29.40 -11.77
C TRP A 26 50.24 30.34 -12.89
N CYS A 27 50.42 31.62 -12.56
CA CYS A 27 50.76 32.64 -13.54
C CYS A 27 52.13 32.39 -14.17
N ARG A 28 52.19 32.56 -15.48
CA ARG A 28 53.45 32.56 -16.21
C ARG A 28 54.31 33.72 -15.71
N ALA A 29 55.55 33.44 -15.30
CA ALA A 29 56.47 34.49 -14.86
C ALA A 29 56.62 35.55 -15.97
N GLN A 30 56.70 36.84 -15.60
CA GLN A 30 56.72 37.94 -16.58
C GLN A 30 57.79 37.82 -17.67
N ASN A 31 58.87 37.07 -17.40
CA ASN A 31 59.98 36.86 -18.32
C ASN A 31 60.02 35.46 -18.98
N SER A 32 59.10 34.53 -18.64
CA SER A 32 59.12 33.18 -19.23
C SER A 32 58.34 33.11 -20.55
N ARG A 33 58.86 32.32 -21.48
CA ARG A 33 58.27 32.05 -22.81
C ARG A 33 57.14 31.03 -22.72
N SER A 34 57.28 30.06 -21.81
CA SER A 34 56.27 29.03 -21.50
C SER A 34 56.33 28.62 -20.03
N SER A 35 55.28 27.98 -19.53
CA SER A 35 55.25 27.36 -18.20
C SER A 35 54.46 26.05 -18.24
N VAL A 36 54.95 25.07 -17.48
CA VAL A 36 54.21 23.83 -17.19
C VAL A 36 53.91 23.82 -15.70
N VAL A 37 52.64 23.66 -15.36
CA VAL A 37 52.16 23.49 -13.98
C VAL A 37 51.58 22.10 -13.81
N LEU A 38 52.08 21.38 -12.81
CA LEU A 38 51.76 19.98 -12.55
C LEU A 38 50.94 19.89 -11.27
N LEU A 39 49.81 19.18 -11.35
CA LEU A 39 48.79 19.13 -10.30
C LEU A 39 48.41 17.67 -9.98
N TRP A 40 48.42 17.30 -8.71
CA TRP A 40 47.89 16.01 -8.22
C TRP A 40 47.42 16.12 -6.77
N ILE A 41 46.51 15.23 -6.35
CA ILE A 41 45.99 15.23 -4.96
C ILE A 41 46.98 14.54 -4.03
N LYS A 42 47.31 15.17 -2.89
CA LYS A 42 48.05 14.54 -1.79
C LYS A 42 47.10 13.64 -0.98
N GLN A 43 47.56 12.47 -0.53
CA GLN A 43 46.74 11.50 0.22
C GLN A 43 45.91 12.17 1.34
N LYS A 44 44.60 11.82 1.39
CA LYS A 44 43.54 12.49 2.17
C LYS A 44 43.93 12.78 3.62
N THR A 45 44.00 14.05 4.01
CA THR A 45 44.03 14.45 5.42
C THR A 45 42.62 14.70 5.92
N ASN A 46 42.11 13.84 6.81
CA ASN A 46 40.85 14.04 7.53
C ASN A 46 41.00 15.20 8.54
N ARG A 47 40.96 16.45 8.06
CA ARG A 47 40.86 17.62 8.94
C ARG A 47 39.38 17.83 9.25
N ARG A 48 38.93 17.41 10.43
CA ARG A 48 37.57 17.71 10.92
C ARG A 48 37.44 19.22 11.17
N LEU A 49 36.41 19.84 10.59
CA LEU A 49 36.04 21.22 10.92
C LEU A 49 35.68 21.32 12.41
N ARG A 50 36.18 22.37 13.08
CA ARG A 50 35.90 22.63 14.51
C ARG A 50 34.40 22.89 14.70
N ARG A 51 33.82 22.20 15.68
CA ARG A 51 32.42 22.30 16.09
C ARG A 51 32.30 23.42 17.13
N GLU A 52 31.76 24.58 16.79
CA GLU A 52 31.38 25.60 17.77
C GLU A 52 30.32 26.59 17.20
N SER A 53 29.04 26.26 17.34
CA SER A 53 27.99 27.21 17.77
C SER A 53 26.73 26.44 18.13
N LYS A 54 25.97 26.94 19.12
CA LYS A 54 24.82 26.24 19.70
C LYS A 54 23.47 26.55 19.03
N GLU A 55 23.35 27.52 18.12
CA GLU A 55 22.03 27.98 17.67
C GLU A 55 21.88 28.42 16.21
N THR A 56 22.82 28.13 15.31
CA THR A 56 22.67 28.54 13.89
C THR A 56 23.09 27.43 12.93
N PHE A 57 22.14 26.93 12.15
CA PHE A 57 22.32 26.03 10.99
C PHE A 57 23.09 24.72 11.28
N PHE A 58 22.36 23.60 11.37
CA PHE A 58 22.95 22.27 11.44
C PHE A 58 23.40 21.80 10.04
N MET A 59 24.50 22.36 9.53
CA MET A 59 25.24 21.73 8.44
C MET A 59 25.90 20.44 8.98
N ASP A 60 25.52 19.27 8.47
CA ASP A 60 26.32 18.04 8.65
C ASP A 60 27.67 18.26 7.96
N MET A 61 28.63 18.76 8.72
CA MET A 61 30.03 18.86 8.29
C MET A 61 30.82 17.57 8.58
N GLU A 62 30.15 16.48 8.99
CA GLU A 62 30.82 15.22 9.34
C GLU A 62 31.60 14.61 8.17
N ASP A 63 31.24 14.93 6.91
CA ASP A 63 31.89 14.42 5.70
C ASP A 63 32.40 15.52 4.74
N ALA A 64 32.59 16.77 5.20
CA ALA A 64 33.25 17.78 4.38
C ALA A 64 34.73 17.38 4.22
N LEU A 65 35.01 16.63 3.16
CA LEU A 65 36.36 16.20 2.82
C LEU A 65 37.11 17.40 2.24
N TYR A 66 38.28 17.67 2.78
CA TYR A 66 39.18 18.67 2.23
C TYR A 66 40.30 17.97 1.46
N ALA A 67 40.43 18.27 0.18
CA ALA A 67 41.51 17.76 -0.65
C ALA A 67 42.43 18.91 -1.04
N VAL A 68 43.72 18.79 -0.72
CA VAL A 68 44.74 19.77 -1.14
C VAL A 68 45.45 19.21 -2.36
N ALA A 69 45.40 19.95 -3.46
CA ALA A 69 46.22 19.66 -4.63
C ALA A 69 47.67 20.12 -4.36
N LYS A 70 48.65 19.25 -4.59
CA LYS A 70 50.05 19.68 -4.74
C LYS A 70 50.20 20.33 -6.11
N ILE A 71 50.93 21.43 -6.15
CA ILE A 71 51.31 22.12 -7.37
C ILE A 71 52.83 22.13 -7.49
N TRP A 72 53.32 21.96 -8.72
CA TRP A 72 54.69 22.29 -9.08
C TRP A 72 54.69 23.11 -10.35
N SER A 73 55.25 24.32 -10.29
CA SER A 73 55.38 25.21 -11.44
C SER A 73 56.81 25.10 -11.98
N VAL A 74 56.93 24.88 -13.29
CA VAL A 74 58.19 24.79 -14.01
C VAL A 74 58.18 25.88 -15.10
N PRO A 75 58.76 27.08 -14.82
CA PRO A 75 58.90 28.12 -15.83
C PRO A 75 59.95 27.70 -16.86
N ASP A 76 59.71 28.01 -18.13
CA ASP A 76 60.55 27.62 -19.27
C ASP A 76 61.01 26.16 -19.20
N PRO A 77 60.05 25.21 -19.18
CA PRO A 77 60.29 23.82 -18.83
C PRO A 77 61.27 23.13 -19.79
N CYS A 78 62.34 22.56 -19.24
CA CYS A 78 63.19 21.62 -19.96
C CYS A 78 62.73 20.17 -19.70
N GLY A 79 63.09 19.24 -20.60
CA GLY A 79 62.63 17.85 -20.53
C GLY A 79 63.02 17.18 -19.21
N TYR A 80 64.26 17.40 -18.76
CA TYR A 80 64.76 16.87 -17.50
C TYR A 80 63.99 17.42 -16.27
N GLY A 81 63.66 18.71 -16.28
CA GLY A 81 62.95 19.38 -15.18
C GLY A 81 61.56 18.80 -14.94
N VAL A 82 60.79 18.59 -16.01
CA VAL A 82 59.45 18.00 -15.93
C VAL A 82 59.51 16.52 -15.55
N MET A 83 60.47 15.77 -16.11
CA MET A 83 60.69 14.36 -15.77
C MET A 83 60.96 14.16 -14.27
N ARG A 84 61.81 14.99 -13.68
CA ARG A 84 62.14 14.93 -12.24
C ARG A 84 60.92 15.17 -11.34
N VAL A 85 60.03 16.08 -11.74
CA VAL A 85 58.78 16.31 -11.00
C VAL A 85 57.82 15.13 -11.16
N GLY A 86 57.76 14.51 -12.35
CA GLY A 86 57.02 13.27 -12.58
C GLY A 86 57.47 12.12 -11.68
N GLU A 87 58.78 11.98 -11.45
CA GLU A 87 59.33 11.00 -10.51
C GLU A 87 58.95 11.29 -9.05
N LEU A 88 58.91 12.56 -8.64
CA LEU A 88 58.47 12.97 -7.31
C LEU A 88 56.97 12.70 -7.07
N ALA A 89 56.13 12.90 -8.10
CA ALA A 89 54.71 12.62 -8.03
C ALA A 89 54.41 11.10 -7.86
N LYS A 90 55.34 10.23 -8.24
CA LYS A 90 55.23 8.77 -8.13
C LYS A 90 55.09 8.26 -6.68
N GLU A 91 55.60 9.00 -5.71
CA GLU A 91 55.52 8.63 -4.28
C GLU A 91 54.09 8.74 -3.73
N ASP A 92 53.26 9.63 -4.32
CA ASP A 92 51.88 9.90 -3.92
C ASP A 92 50.86 9.10 -4.77
N ARG A 93 50.95 7.76 -4.78
CA ARG A 93 50.17 6.87 -5.69
C ARG A 93 48.64 7.04 -5.59
N GLY A 94 47.96 7.04 -6.75
CA GLY A 94 46.54 6.64 -6.88
C GLY A 94 45.56 7.63 -7.54
N VAL A 95 46.00 8.81 -7.99
CA VAL A 95 45.11 9.84 -8.58
C VAL A 95 45.62 10.29 -9.95
N ARG A 96 44.71 10.59 -10.88
CA ARG A 96 45.03 11.11 -12.23
C ARG A 96 45.70 12.49 -12.10
N PRO A 97 46.92 12.70 -12.64
CA PRO A 97 47.55 14.02 -12.61
C PRO A 97 46.93 14.94 -13.67
N ALA A 98 46.99 16.25 -13.41
CA ALA A 98 46.66 17.29 -14.37
C ALA A 98 47.90 18.11 -14.75
N ILE A 99 48.05 18.37 -16.05
CA ILE A 99 49.17 19.11 -16.64
C ILE A 99 48.61 20.37 -17.29
N PHE A 100 48.96 21.51 -16.73
CA PHE A 100 48.63 22.81 -17.27
C PHE A 100 49.81 23.34 -18.08
N TYR A 101 49.58 23.74 -19.32
CA TYR A 101 50.58 24.24 -20.24
C TYR A 101 50.19 25.64 -20.72
N SER A 102 51.01 26.65 -20.37
CA SER A 102 50.84 28.03 -20.84
C SER A 102 52.02 28.47 -21.70
N SER A 103 51.76 29.19 -22.79
CA SER A 103 52.80 29.61 -23.75
C SER A 103 52.47 30.95 -24.42
N ARG A 104 53.50 31.78 -24.66
CA ARG A 104 53.37 32.98 -25.52
C ARG A 104 53.39 32.66 -27.01
N ARG A 105 53.78 31.43 -27.37
CA ARG A 105 53.80 31.00 -28.76
C ARG A 105 52.41 30.54 -29.16
N TYR A 106 52.02 30.92 -30.37
CA TYR A 106 50.84 30.40 -31.04
C TYR A 106 50.94 28.88 -31.15
N ALA A 107 49.91 28.16 -30.74
CA ALA A 107 49.82 26.74 -31.07
C ALA A 107 49.79 26.60 -32.59
N SER A 108 50.75 25.87 -33.16
CA SER A 108 50.91 25.73 -34.60
C SER A 108 50.59 24.29 -35.05
N SER A 109 50.28 24.13 -36.34
CA SER A 109 50.06 22.83 -36.97
C SER A 109 51.27 21.87 -36.86
N GLU A 110 52.46 22.41 -36.58
CA GLU A 110 53.71 21.66 -36.35
C GLU A 110 53.82 21.12 -34.92
N ALA A 111 53.18 21.77 -33.93
CA ALA A 111 53.18 21.38 -32.52
C ALA A 111 52.00 20.44 -32.16
N VAL A 112 51.27 19.93 -33.13
CA VAL A 112 50.09 19.11 -32.88
C VAL A 112 50.51 17.75 -32.29
N ALA A 113 50.13 17.52 -31.03
CA ALA A 113 50.57 16.43 -30.13
C ALA A 113 51.95 16.61 -29.44
N SER A 114 52.57 17.79 -29.53
CA SER A 114 53.85 18.10 -28.90
C SER A 114 53.85 19.44 -28.17
N LEU A 115 54.54 19.53 -27.04
CA LEU A 115 54.69 20.76 -26.26
C LEU A 115 56.05 21.39 -26.51
N TRP A 116 56.12 22.72 -26.55
CA TRP A 116 57.38 23.45 -26.67
C TRP A 116 58.06 23.54 -25.31
N PHE A 117 59.29 23.03 -25.26
CA PHE A 117 60.15 22.98 -24.08
C PHE A 117 61.46 23.73 -24.36
N SER A 118 62.15 24.17 -23.32
CA SER A 118 63.51 24.70 -23.43
C SER A 118 64.51 23.55 -23.58
N ASP A 119 65.62 23.83 -24.27
CA ASP A 119 66.76 22.93 -24.30
C ASP A 119 67.43 22.88 -22.92
N ASP A 120 67.96 21.72 -22.53
CA ASP A 120 68.59 21.49 -21.21
C ASP A 120 69.81 22.41 -20.98
N ASP A 121 70.41 22.94 -22.05
CA ASP A 121 71.53 23.90 -22.03
C ASP A 121 71.11 25.39 -22.13
N HIS A 122 69.81 25.71 -22.05
CA HIS A 122 69.26 27.08 -22.21
C HIS A 122 69.60 27.74 -23.57
N ALA A 123 69.87 26.93 -24.61
CA ALA A 123 70.02 27.42 -25.97
C ALA A 123 68.72 28.13 -26.44
N ALA A 124 68.86 29.11 -27.33
CA ALA A 124 67.78 30.01 -27.72
C ALA A 124 66.60 29.32 -28.47
N ASP A 125 66.84 28.11 -28.98
CA ASP A 125 65.90 27.36 -29.82
C ASP A 125 65.13 26.32 -28.99
N PRO A 126 63.78 26.38 -28.96
CA PRO A 126 62.98 25.45 -28.19
C PRO A 126 62.82 24.10 -28.90
N ILE A 127 62.66 23.04 -28.11
CA ILE A 127 62.48 21.66 -28.57
C ILE A 127 60.99 21.27 -28.50
N LEU A 128 60.56 20.39 -29.40
CA LEU A 128 59.23 19.78 -29.38
C LEU A 128 59.29 18.44 -28.62
N VAL A 129 58.57 18.37 -27.49
CA VAL A 129 58.44 17.14 -26.69
C VAL A 129 57.07 16.54 -26.95
N GLN A 130 57.02 15.28 -27.36
CA GLN A 130 55.76 14.58 -27.62
C GLN A 130 54.94 14.44 -26.33
N ARG A 131 53.63 14.66 -26.39
CA ARG A 131 52.74 14.58 -25.22
C ARG A 131 52.81 13.21 -24.54
N HIS A 132 52.87 12.13 -25.32
CA HIS A 132 53.02 10.77 -24.79
C HIS A 132 54.28 10.60 -23.96
N GLN A 133 55.39 11.23 -24.36
CA GLN A 133 56.64 11.21 -23.60
C GLN A 133 56.47 11.92 -22.24
N VAL A 134 55.71 13.01 -22.20
CA VAL A 134 55.34 13.67 -20.94
C VAL A 134 54.48 12.74 -20.08
N THR A 135 53.47 12.06 -20.65
CA THR A 135 52.65 11.06 -19.94
C THR A 135 53.49 9.94 -19.33
N GLU A 136 54.46 9.41 -20.10
CA GLU A 136 55.38 8.35 -19.65
C GLU A 136 56.22 8.77 -18.44
N TRP A 137 56.67 10.04 -18.38
CA TRP A 137 57.43 10.55 -17.24
C TRP A 137 56.65 10.50 -15.92
N PHE A 138 55.32 10.66 -15.96
CA PHE A 138 54.46 10.51 -14.78
C PHE A 138 54.07 9.06 -14.49
N LYS A 139 54.30 8.13 -15.42
CA LYS A 139 53.86 6.72 -15.33
C LYS A 139 52.36 6.60 -15.00
N ALA A 140 51.57 7.56 -15.47
CA ALA A 140 50.12 7.58 -15.30
C ALA A 140 49.45 6.87 -16.48
N SER A 141 48.34 6.17 -16.22
CA SER A 141 47.57 5.51 -17.29
C SER A 141 46.75 6.50 -18.13
N GLU A 142 46.39 7.64 -17.54
CA GLU A 142 45.58 8.72 -18.12
C GLU A 142 46.01 10.04 -17.46
N VAL A 143 45.91 11.16 -18.19
CA VAL A 143 46.31 12.50 -17.75
C VAL A 143 45.28 13.54 -18.21
N THR A 144 45.05 14.57 -17.39
CA THR A 144 44.21 15.73 -17.77
C THR A 144 45.10 16.88 -18.22
N TYR A 145 45.13 17.19 -19.51
CA TYR A 145 45.85 18.32 -20.08
C TYR A 145 44.99 19.57 -20.18
N ILE A 146 45.58 20.71 -19.83
CA ILE A 146 44.95 22.03 -19.93
C ILE A 146 45.90 22.94 -20.71
N TYR A 147 45.43 23.54 -21.80
CA TYR A 147 46.21 24.34 -22.73
C TYR A 147 45.74 25.79 -22.70
N GLU A 148 46.63 26.70 -22.30
CA GLU A 148 46.39 28.14 -22.25
C GLU A 148 47.39 28.89 -23.12
N CYS A 149 47.02 29.07 -24.38
CA CYS A 149 47.76 29.85 -25.36
C CYS A 149 46.82 30.24 -26.51
N ASP A 150 47.28 31.13 -27.37
CA ASP A 150 46.60 31.41 -28.63
C ASP A 150 46.51 30.14 -29.48
N SER A 151 45.35 29.92 -30.12
CA SER A 151 45.03 28.72 -30.89
C SER A 151 45.11 27.39 -30.14
N ALA A 152 44.90 27.37 -28.82
CA ALA A 152 44.97 26.16 -28.00
C ALA A 152 44.17 24.95 -28.56
N GLY A 153 43.08 25.19 -29.29
CA GLY A 153 42.29 24.15 -29.94
C GLY A 153 43.06 23.30 -30.97
N GLU A 154 44.17 23.80 -31.51
CA GLU A 154 45.06 23.04 -32.40
C GLU A 154 45.58 21.76 -31.74
N TYR A 155 45.78 21.77 -30.41
CA TYR A 155 46.20 20.57 -29.66
C TYR A 155 45.16 19.44 -29.67
N LEU A 156 43.88 19.75 -29.93
CA LEU A 156 42.79 18.77 -29.95
C LEU A 156 42.69 18.03 -31.30
N LEU A 157 43.26 18.57 -32.39
CA LEU A 157 43.04 18.10 -33.76
C LEU A 157 43.64 16.71 -34.08
N LYS A 158 44.70 16.25 -33.37
CA LYS A 158 45.27 14.89 -33.53
C LYS A 158 45.08 13.97 -32.32
N CYS A 159 44.18 14.31 -31.40
CA CYS A 159 43.78 13.33 -30.40
C CYS A 159 42.99 12.23 -31.15
N GLY A 160 43.51 11.00 -31.21
CA GLY A 160 42.86 9.87 -31.88
C GLY A 160 41.65 9.34 -31.11
N GLU A 161 40.84 8.46 -31.71
CA GLU A 161 39.73 7.81 -30.99
C GLU A 161 40.21 6.97 -29.79
N ASP A 162 41.45 6.45 -29.85
CA ASP A 162 42.08 5.67 -28.78
C ASP A 162 42.72 6.51 -27.67
N ASP A 163 42.63 7.84 -27.76
CA ASP A 163 43.23 8.75 -26.77
C ASP A 163 42.42 8.73 -25.46
N LYS A 164 43.04 8.21 -24.39
CA LYS A 164 42.41 8.04 -23.08
C LYS A 164 42.58 9.27 -22.18
N ASP A 165 43.39 10.23 -22.62
CA ASP A 165 43.65 11.46 -21.89
C ASP A 165 42.49 12.46 -22.05
N TYR A 166 42.38 13.37 -21.09
CA TYR A 166 41.42 14.47 -21.15
C TYR A 166 42.13 15.75 -21.53
N HIS A 167 41.51 16.58 -22.35
CA HIS A 167 42.11 17.79 -22.89
C HIS A 167 41.16 18.97 -22.78
N LEU A 168 41.65 20.11 -22.29
CA LEU A 168 40.93 21.37 -22.18
C LEU A 168 41.75 22.46 -22.86
N ALA A 169 41.17 23.16 -23.82
CA ALA A 169 41.81 24.25 -24.56
C ALA A 169 41.10 25.57 -24.27
N ALA A 170 41.86 26.62 -23.97
CA ALA A 170 41.34 27.95 -23.64
C ALA A 170 40.61 28.64 -24.81
N CYS A 171 40.92 28.29 -26.05
CA CYS A 171 40.34 28.89 -27.25
C CYS A 171 40.29 27.90 -28.43
N ALA A 172 39.53 28.21 -29.48
CA ALA A 172 39.43 27.37 -30.67
C ALA A 172 40.65 27.57 -31.60
N PRO A 173 40.88 26.66 -32.58
CA PRO A 173 41.93 26.86 -33.58
C PRO A 173 41.73 28.18 -34.31
N GLY A 174 42.77 29.02 -34.37
CA GLY A 174 42.73 30.33 -35.00
C GLY A 174 42.55 31.51 -34.04
N GLU A 175 42.07 31.29 -32.81
CA GLU A 175 41.66 32.34 -31.89
C GLU A 175 42.80 32.88 -31.01
N LYS A 176 42.62 34.10 -30.51
CA LYS A 176 43.56 34.75 -29.58
C LYS A 176 42.92 35.02 -28.24
N LEU A 177 43.69 34.88 -27.16
CA LEU A 177 43.21 35.17 -25.81
C LEU A 177 43.21 36.68 -25.55
N PRO A 178 42.13 37.23 -24.95
CA PRO A 178 42.00 38.66 -24.66
C PRO A 178 42.85 39.10 -23.46
N ILE A 179 43.02 38.20 -22.48
CA ILE A 179 43.85 38.38 -21.29
C ILE A 179 44.55 37.04 -21.05
N ASP A 180 45.87 37.08 -20.82
CA ASP A 180 46.65 35.90 -20.41
C ASP A 180 46.14 35.38 -19.05
N ASP A 181 46.15 34.05 -18.86
CA ASP A 181 45.87 33.36 -17.60
C ASP A 181 44.38 33.31 -17.14
N GLN A 182 43.40 33.72 -17.95
CA GLN A 182 41.96 33.66 -17.60
C GLN A 182 41.43 32.23 -17.35
N LEU A 183 41.89 31.23 -18.11
CA LEU A 183 41.49 29.84 -17.88
C LEU A 183 42.15 29.30 -16.61
N SER A 184 43.43 29.61 -16.39
CA SER A 184 44.13 29.29 -15.14
C SER A 184 43.40 29.82 -13.93
N LEU A 185 43.03 31.11 -13.93
CA LEU A 185 42.39 31.79 -12.81
C LEU A 185 41.00 31.19 -12.52
N ALA A 186 40.20 30.94 -13.56
CA ALA A 186 38.90 30.29 -13.40
C ALA A 186 38.99 28.88 -12.78
N ILE A 187 40.11 28.17 -12.98
CA ILE A 187 40.35 26.85 -12.39
C ILE A 187 40.99 26.97 -11.00
N ALA A 188 41.90 27.91 -10.79
CA ALA A 188 42.64 28.06 -9.54
C ALA A 188 41.78 28.71 -8.45
N ASP A 189 41.22 29.90 -8.73
CA ASP A 189 40.42 30.70 -7.81
C ASP A 189 39.07 31.10 -8.45
N PRO A 190 38.13 30.14 -8.55
CA PRO A 190 36.90 30.33 -9.32
C PRO A 190 35.97 31.40 -8.72
N VAL A 191 35.95 31.54 -7.39
CA VAL A 191 35.08 32.51 -6.70
C VAL A 191 35.57 33.93 -6.95
N LYS A 192 36.87 34.16 -6.80
CA LYS A 192 37.47 35.47 -7.06
C LYS A 192 37.31 35.88 -8.52
N GLU A 193 37.61 34.99 -9.44
CA GLU A 193 37.49 35.27 -10.86
C GLU A 193 36.03 35.57 -11.25
N ALA A 194 35.07 34.77 -10.76
CA ALA A 194 33.65 35.02 -11.01
C ALA A 194 33.15 36.34 -10.40
N PHE A 195 33.59 36.67 -9.18
CA PHE A 195 33.20 37.91 -8.51
C PHE A 195 33.76 39.15 -9.22
N ASN A 196 35.04 39.13 -9.58
CA ASN A 196 35.68 40.21 -10.33
C ASN A 196 35.03 40.41 -11.70
N TRP A 197 34.77 39.32 -12.41
CA TRP A 197 34.09 39.34 -13.70
C TRP A 197 32.67 39.92 -13.57
N HIS A 198 31.90 39.53 -12.56
CA HIS A 198 30.55 40.04 -12.32
C HIS A 198 30.56 41.54 -12.00
N CYS A 199 31.44 41.98 -11.11
CA CYS A 199 31.58 43.39 -10.77
C CYS A 199 31.99 44.24 -11.98
N ALA A 200 32.88 43.72 -12.84
CA ALA A 200 33.25 44.37 -14.08
C ALA A 200 32.05 44.55 -15.04
N GLN A 201 31.14 43.58 -15.11
CA GLN A 201 29.91 43.70 -15.92
C GLN A 201 28.95 44.77 -15.39
N LEU A 202 28.92 44.97 -14.07
CA LEU A 202 28.12 46.01 -13.43
C LEU A 202 28.78 47.40 -13.49
N ASN A 203 29.94 47.53 -14.15
CA ASN A 203 30.78 48.74 -14.15
C ASN A 203 31.17 49.20 -12.73
N LEU A 204 31.23 48.27 -11.77
CA LEU A 204 31.68 48.53 -10.41
C LEU A 204 33.21 48.48 -10.37
N ASN A 205 33.82 49.37 -9.59
CA ASN A 205 35.28 49.37 -9.43
C ASN A 205 35.69 48.32 -8.40
N CYS A 206 36.05 47.12 -8.87
CA CYS A 206 36.48 45.99 -8.04
C CYS A 206 37.64 46.35 -7.09
N ALA A 207 38.51 47.30 -7.45
CA ALA A 207 39.62 47.72 -6.60
C ALA A 207 39.19 48.51 -5.36
N LYS A 208 37.95 49.04 -5.34
CA LYS A 208 37.36 49.72 -4.17
C LYS A 208 36.42 48.82 -3.36
N LEU A 209 35.97 47.72 -3.95
CA LEU A 209 35.09 46.75 -3.29
C LEU A 209 35.96 45.68 -2.63
N ASN A 210 35.75 45.42 -1.34
CA ASN A 210 36.50 44.36 -0.67
C ASN A 210 36.14 43.00 -1.29
N MET A 211 37.10 42.07 -1.32
CA MET A 211 36.78 40.68 -1.67
C MET A 211 35.76 40.10 -0.68
N PRO A 212 34.90 39.16 -1.11
CA PRO A 212 34.02 38.44 -0.20
C PRO A 212 34.81 37.89 1.00
N PRO A 213 34.34 38.13 2.24
CA PRO A 213 35.11 37.77 3.43
C PRO A 213 35.19 36.24 3.61
N GLY A 214 36.33 35.80 4.15
CA GLY A 214 36.62 34.42 4.50
C GLY A 214 37.36 33.62 3.44
N ASP A 215 37.63 32.37 3.77
CA ASP A 215 38.32 31.38 2.92
C ASP A 215 37.29 30.49 2.20
N ILE A 216 37.60 29.99 1.01
CA ILE A 216 36.82 28.98 0.30
C ILE A 216 36.64 27.69 1.12
N ALA A 217 37.57 27.42 2.04
CA ALA A 217 37.48 26.30 2.96
C ALA A 217 36.42 26.49 4.07
N ASP A 218 36.04 27.72 4.39
CA ASP A 218 35.12 28.04 5.48
C ASP A 218 33.70 28.28 4.96
N ARG A 219 32.87 27.23 5.01
CA ARG A 219 31.46 27.29 4.56
C ARG A 219 30.54 28.14 5.42
N LEU A 220 30.99 28.63 6.56
CA LEU A 220 30.21 29.59 7.36
C LEU A 220 30.39 31.03 6.85
N MET A 221 31.47 31.27 6.10
CA MET A 221 31.80 32.57 5.52
C MET A 221 31.25 32.71 4.10
N VAL A 222 31.08 33.96 3.65
CA VAL A 222 30.51 34.28 2.33
C VAL A 222 31.33 33.64 1.21
N CYS A 223 32.66 33.68 1.29
CA CYS A 223 33.54 33.07 0.28
C CYS A 223 33.35 31.56 0.13
N GLY A 224 33.37 30.80 1.23
CA GLY A 224 33.14 29.35 1.20
C GLY A 224 31.70 28.96 0.81
N GLN A 225 30.71 29.80 1.12
CA GLN A 225 29.33 29.59 0.63
C GLN A 225 29.23 29.78 -0.87
N LEU A 226 29.95 30.76 -1.44
CA LEU A 226 29.99 30.97 -2.88
C LEU A 226 30.67 29.84 -3.62
N ASP A 227 31.82 29.33 -3.15
CA ASP A 227 32.47 28.15 -3.76
C ASP A 227 31.52 26.94 -3.77
N TRP A 228 30.75 26.78 -2.69
CA TRP A 228 29.81 25.68 -2.58
C TRP A 228 28.61 25.83 -3.51
N VAL A 229 27.95 26.99 -3.52
CA VAL A 229 26.84 27.28 -4.45
C VAL A 229 27.32 27.15 -5.88
N MET A 230 28.53 27.63 -6.19
CA MET A 230 29.15 27.49 -7.49
C MET A 230 29.30 26.03 -7.88
N THR A 231 29.86 25.21 -6.98
CA THR A 231 30.00 23.77 -7.21
C THR A 231 28.66 23.10 -7.53
N LEU A 232 27.60 23.44 -6.79
CA LEU A 232 26.26 22.92 -7.02
C LEU A 232 25.68 23.37 -8.37
N VAL A 233 25.83 24.65 -8.73
CA VAL A 233 25.37 25.20 -10.00
C VAL A 233 26.10 24.55 -11.18
N LEU A 234 27.44 24.50 -11.14
CA LEU A 234 28.25 23.94 -12.22
C LEU A 234 27.98 22.44 -12.40
N ASP A 235 27.78 21.70 -11.32
CA ASP A 235 27.43 20.29 -11.39
C ASP A 235 26.04 20.06 -12.01
N ALA A 236 25.05 20.87 -11.61
CA ALA A 236 23.70 20.82 -12.17
C ALA A 236 23.68 21.20 -13.66
N ILE A 237 24.49 22.19 -14.08
CA ILE A 237 24.69 22.52 -15.51
C ILE A 237 25.29 21.32 -16.25
N GLY A 238 26.34 20.72 -15.70
CA GLY A 238 26.98 19.54 -16.28
C GLY A 238 26.01 18.37 -16.45
N ARG A 239 25.16 18.11 -15.46
CA ARG A 239 24.16 17.05 -15.55
C ARG A 239 23.06 17.32 -16.58
N ASP A 240 22.57 18.56 -16.65
CA ASP A 240 21.51 18.95 -17.59
C ASP A 240 22.00 18.94 -19.05
N SER A 241 23.29 19.24 -19.24
CA SER A 241 23.87 19.46 -20.56
C SER A 241 24.55 18.22 -21.15
N LEU A 242 24.91 17.21 -20.35
CA LEU A 242 25.71 16.06 -20.79
C LEU A 242 24.92 14.74 -20.80
N PRO A 243 25.22 13.82 -21.76
CA PRO A 243 24.75 12.45 -21.67
C PRO A 243 25.20 11.76 -20.38
N GLN A 244 24.32 10.95 -19.77
CA GLN A 244 24.58 10.30 -18.48
C GLN A 244 25.93 9.57 -18.39
N PRO A 245 26.36 8.75 -19.37
CA PRO A 245 27.66 8.06 -19.27
C PRO A 245 28.83 9.04 -19.21
N LEU A 246 28.77 10.12 -20.00
CA LEU A 246 29.83 11.13 -20.06
C LEU A 246 29.88 11.97 -18.77
N TYR A 247 28.72 12.34 -18.23
CA TYR A 247 28.62 13.02 -16.94
C TYR A 247 29.22 12.15 -15.81
N MET A 248 28.86 10.87 -15.74
CA MET A 248 29.43 9.96 -14.74
C MET A 248 30.95 9.84 -14.87
N GLN A 249 31.45 9.75 -16.10
CA GLN A 249 32.88 9.68 -16.36
C GLN A 249 33.61 10.95 -15.91
N LEU A 250 33.12 12.14 -16.27
CA LEU A 250 33.83 13.40 -16.09
C LEU A 250 33.62 14.03 -14.71
N PHE A 251 32.39 14.01 -14.18
CA PHE A 251 31.99 14.70 -12.94
C PHE A 251 31.97 13.79 -11.71
N ARG A 252 31.92 12.46 -11.91
CA ARG A 252 31.83 11.45 -10.83
C ARG A 252 32.98 10.43 -10.83
N GLY A 253 33.92 10.51 -11.78
CA GLY A 253 35.08 9.62 -11.86
C GLY A 253 36.10 9.88 -10.74
N ASP A 254 36.91 10.92 -10.88
CA ASP A 254 37.90 11.36 -9.87
C ASP A 254 37.66 12.81 -9.43
N ILE A 255 37.99 13.10 -8.17
CA ILE A 255 37.70 14.38 -7.52
C ILE A 255 38.38 15.56 -8.25
N LEU A 256 39.64 15.40 -8.66
CA LEU A 256 40.40 16.46 -9.31
C LEU A 256 39.83 16.76 -10.71
N THR A 257 39.69 15.75 -11.56
CA THR A 257 39.10 15.93 -12.89
C THR A 257 37.69 16.49 -12.80
N GLY A 258 36.84 15.95 -11.93
CA GLY A 258 35.48 16.47 -11.74
C GLY A 258 35.45 17.92 -11.28
N THR A 259 36.45 18.37 -10.51
CA THR A 259 36.59 19.78 -10.13
C THR A 259 37.05 20.64 -11.31
N ILE A 260 38.05 20.19 -12.07
CA ILE A 260 38.56 20.88 -13.25
C ILE A 260 37.45 21.05 -14.30
N PHE A 261 36.71 19.99 -14.61
CA PHE A 261 35.61 20.04 -15.58
C PHE A 261 34.45 20.94 -15.12
N ARG A 262 34.09 20.94 -13.83
CA ARG A 262 33.14 21.92 -13.27
C ARG A 262 33.62 23.35 -13.50
N ARG A 263 34.86 23.66 -13.10
CA ARG A 263 35.45 25.00 -13.23
C ARG A 263 35.70 25.39 -14.70
N PHE A 264 35.88 24.43 -15.59
CA PHE A 264 35.94 24.68 -17.03
C PHE A 264 34.61 25.22 -17.59
N LEU A 265 33.46 24.84 -17.03
CA LEU A 265 32.17 25.43 -17.42
C LEU A 265 32.07 26.92 -17.04
N LEU A 266 32.69 27.34 -15.93
CA LEU A 266 32.86 28.76 -15.59
C LEU A 266 33.75 29.45 -16.62
N ALA A 267 34.89 28.85 -16.96
CA ALA A 267 35.80 29.40 -17.96
C ALA A 267 35.12 29.54 -19.33
N GLN A 268 34.32 28.56 -19.76
CA GLN A 268 33.47 28.67 -20.95
C GLN A 268 32.63 29.94 -20.90
N ARG A 269 31.92 30.20 -19.79
CA ARG A 269 31.08 31.39 -19.65
C ARG A 269 31.87 32.71 -19.74
N ILE A 270 32.99 32.80 -19.03
CA ILE A 270 33.80 34.02 -18.96
C ILE A 270 34.44 34.32 -20.32
N LEU A 271 35.10 33.33 -20.92
CA LEU A 271 35.81 33.47 -22.19
C LEU A 271 34.85 33.69 -23.36
N ARG A 272 33.66 33.06 -23.36
CA ARG A 272 32.64 33.29 -24.38
C ARG A 272 32.20 34.74 -24.45
N LYS A 273 32.06 35.38 -23.29
CA LYS A 273 31.68 36.80 -23.21
C LYS A 273 32.74 37.71 -23.82
N ALA A 274 34.01 37.29 -23.79
CA ALA A 274 35.13 37.98 -24.41
C ALA A 274 35.35 37.59 -25.89
N GLY A 275 34.47 36.78 -26.48
CA GLY A 275 34.53 36.38 -27.89
C GLY A 275 35.39 35.15 -28.18
N VAL A 276 35.83 34.42 -27.15
CA VAL A 276 36.68 33.21 -27.27
C VAL A 276 35.84 31.94 -27.13
N ASN A 277 36.24 30.85 -27.78
CA ASN A 277 35.55 29.55 -27.78
C ASN A 277 36.42 28.47 -27.10
N PRO A 278 36.32 28.25 -25.78
CA PRO A 278 37.04 27.15 -25.13
C PRO A 278 36.52 25.78 -25.63
N GLN A 279 37.44 24.83 -25.83
CA GLN A 279 37.12 23.50 -26.35
C GLN A 279 37.66 22.40 -25.44
N SER A 280 37.05 21.21 -25.48
CA SER A 280 37.48 20.06 -24.67
C SER A 280 37.47 18.76 -25.45
N ARG A 281 38.19 17.77 -24.94
CA ARG A 281 38.10 16.36 -25.31
C ARG A 281 38.06 15.50 -24.04
N PRO A 282 37.01 14.70 -23.80
CA PRO A 282 35.78 14.59 -24.58
C PRO A 282 35.06 15.93 -24.80
N ALA A 283 34.39 16.06 -25.94
CA ALA A 283 33.73 17.30 -26.33
C ALA A 283 32.54 17.61 -25.41
N LEU A 284 32.55 18.81 -24.82
CA LEU A 284 31.43 19.36 -24.05
C LEU A 284 30.64 20.32 -24.94
N PRO A 285 29.29 20.38 -24.80
CA PRO A 285 28.50 21.44 -25.40
C PRO A 285 28.83 22.80 -24.76
N ASP A 286 28.49 23.89 -25.47
CA ASP A 286 28.62 25.24 -24.95
C ASP A 286 27.59 25.48 -23.83
N CYS A 287 28.07 25.56 -22.60
CA CYS A 287 27.24 25.75 -21.41
C CYS A 287 27.16 27.22 -20.97
N SER A 288 27.73 28.16 -21.74
CA SER A 288 27.90 29.57 -21.33
C SER A 288 26.59 30.34 -21.14
N THR A 289 25.50 29.91 -21.78
CA THR A 289 24.17 30.56 -21.74
C THR A 289 23.11 29.74 -21.01
N HIS A 290 23.52 28.74 -20.21
CA HIS A 290 22.61 27.89 -19.45
C HIS A 290 21.75 28.68 -18.43
N ARG A 291 20.47 28.30 -18.24
CA ARG A 291 19.51 29.03 -17.39
C ARG A 291 19.91 29.17 -15.92
N LEU A 292 20.67 28.23 -15.38
CA LEU A 292 21.17 28.27 -14.00
C LEU A 292 22.16 29.41 -13.75
N TRP A 293 22.76 29.97 -14.80
CA TRP A 293 23.58 31.16 -14.67
C TRP A 293 22.79 32.37 -14.20
N ALA A 294 21.51 32.50 -14.57
CA ALA A 294 20.66 33.57 -14.05
C ALA A 294 20.45 33.46 -12.53
N LEU A 295 20.40 32.22 -12.00
CA LEU A 295 20.35 31.99 -10.56
C LEU A 295 21.68 32.38 -9.90
N TRP A 296 22.81 31.99 -10.49
CA TRP A 296 24.13 32.40 -10.02
C TRP A 296 24.29 33.93 -9.99
N ASP A 297 23.86 34.62 -11.04
CA ASP A 297 23.97 36.08 -11.14
C ASP A 297 23.15 36.77 -10.04
N LYS A 298 21.93 36.29 -9.75
CA LYS A 298 21.11 36.76 -8.63
C LYS A 298 21.82 36.59 -7.28
N ILE A 299 22.54 35.48 -7.10
CA ILE A 299 23.35 35.24 -5.90
C ILE A 299 24.56 36.17 -5.84
N MET A 300 25.19 36.46 -6.97
CA MET A 300 26.28 37.43 -7.04
C MET A 300 25.82 38.86 -6.75
N ASP A 301 24.65 39.28 -7.23
CA ASP A 301 24.06 40.59 -6.91
C ASP A 301 23.82 40.75 -5.40
N LEU A 302 23.31 39.70 -4.75
CA LEU A 302 23.18 39.66 -3.29
C LEU A 302 24.55 39.77 -2.62
N THR A 303 25.55 39.03 -3.10
CA THR A 303 26.92 39.06 -2.55
C THR A 303 27.52 40.45 -2.60
N VAL A 304 27.45 41.14 -3.75
CA VAL A 304 27.93 42.52 -3.90
C VAL A 304 27.27 43.42 -2.84
N THR A 305 25.96 43.30 -2.66
CA THR A 305 25.21 44.06 -1.65
C THR A 305 25.65 43.74 -0.21
N LEU A 306 25.97 42.47 0.09
CA LEU A 306 26.45 42.05 1.42
C LEU A 306 27.84 42.59 1.73
N VAL A 307 28.73 42.55 0.73
CA VAL A 307 30.11 43.06 0.80
C VAL A 307 30.12 44.58 1.00
N GLU A 308 29.30 45.33 0.24
CA GLU A 308 29.18 46.79 0.39
C GLU A 308 28.72 47.21 1.79
N ARG A 309 27.86 46.40 2.42
CA ARG A 309 27.29 46.69 3.74
C ARG A 309 28.18 46.21 4.90
N GLN A 310 29.38 45.68 4.62
CA GLN A 310 30.28 45.04 5.60
C GLN A 310 29.57 44.02 6.49
N GLY A 311 28.57 43.31 5.95
CA GLY A 311 27.79 42.35 6.71
C GLY A 311 28.49 41.00 6.77
N GLU A 312 29.08 40.65 7.91
CA GLU A 312 29.47 39.26 8.27
C GLU A 312 28.22 38.39 8.54
N ARG A 313 27.17 38.50 7.72
CA ARG A 313 25.98 37.65 7.90
C ARG A 313 26.34 36.22 7.51
N THR A 314 26.42 35.36 8.52
CA THR A 314 26.56 33.92 8.36
C THR A 314 25.34 33.39 7.59
N ASN A 315 25.56 32.64 6.51
CA ASN A 315 24.53 31.84 5.78
C ASN A 315 23.58 32.54 4.79
N ALA A 316 23.65 33.86 4.60
CA ALA A 316 22.70 34.55 3.72
C ALA A 316 22.72 34.08 2.23
N VAL A 317 23.89 33.65 1.74
CA VAL A 317 24.08 33.21 0.35
C VAL A 317 23.42 31.86 0.10
N ILE A 318 23.77 30.85 0.91
CA ILE A 318 23.28 29.48 0.74
C ILE A 318 21.76 29.38 1.01
N GLU A 319 21.24 30.17 1.96
CA GLU A 319 19.79 30.25 2.23
C GLU A 319 19.02 30.82 1.04
N THR A 320 19.51 31.91 0.45
CA THR A 320 18.84 32.57 -0.68
C THR A 320 18.86 31.68 -1.92
N PHE A 321 19.96 30.95 -2.11
CA PHE A 321 20.09 29.94 -3.16
C PHE A 321 19.01 28.86 -3.02
N PHE A 322 18.96 28.16 -1.89
CA PHE A 322 17.97 27.09 -1.70
C PHE A 322 16.55 27.60 -1.63
N ARG A 323 16.28 28.81 -1.11
CA ARG A 323 14.95 29.42 -1.21
C ARG A 323 14.51 29.55 -2.67
N SER A 324 15.39 30.03 -3.55
CA SER A 324 15.07 30.15 -4.99
C SER A 324 14.86 28.79 -5.68
N ILE A 325 15.54 27.73 -5.22
CA ILE A 325 15.30 26.36 -5.69
C ILE A 325 13.93 25.85 -5.22
N LEU A 326 13.62 26.06 -3.93
CA LEU A 326 12.41 25.56 -3.27
C LEU A 326 11.14 26.35 -3.63
N ASP A 327 11.28 27.55 -4.22
CA ASP A 327 10.18 28.28 -4.87
C ASP A 327 9.71 27.59 -6.17
N GLY A 328 10.37 26.51 -6.59
CA GLY A 328 9.94 25.67 -7.71
C GLY A 328 10.33 26.19 -9.10
N GLN A 329 11.05 27.31 -9.19
CA GLN A 329 11.54 27.87 -10.46
C GLN A 329 12.61 26.98 -11.12
N TYR A 330 13.43 26.31 -10.31
CA TYR A 330 14.57 25.50 -10.76
C TYR A 330 14.44 24.06 -10.26
N LYS A 331 13.72 23.22 -11.00
CA LYS A 331 13.43 21.83 -10.63
C LYS A 331 14.54 20.87 -11.07
N TYR A 332 15.66 20.90 -10.36
CA TYR A 332 16.81 20.03 -10.60
C TYR A 332 16.96 19.00 -9.48
N PRO A 333 16.93 17.68 -9.76
CA PRO A 333 16.93 16.65 -8.72
C PRO A 333 18.13 16.73 -7.78
N ASP A 334 19.34 16.96 -8.30
CA ASP A 334 20.55 17.03 -7.47
C ASP A 334 20.54 18.26 -6.55
N LEU A 335 19.94 19.37 -6.99
CA LEU A 335 19.77 20.57 -6.18
C LEU A 335 18.69 20.37 -5.11
N LEU A 336 17.59 19.68 -5.45
CA LEU A 336 16.54 19.31 -4.50
C LEU A 336 17.08 18.34 -3.44
N LEU A 337 17.87 17.35 -3.84
CA LEU A 337 18.56 16.44 -2.92
C LEU A 337 19.53 17.19 -2.01
N SER A 338 20.28 18.15 -2.55
CA SER A 338 21.15 19.00 -1.73
C SER A 338 20.34 19.89 -0.77
N ALA A 339 19.16 20.35 -1.18
CA ALA A 339 18.27 21.15 -0.33
C ALA A 339 17.73 20.35 0.87
N LEU A 340 17.53 19.04 0.73
CA LEU A 340 17.05 18.18 1.83
C LEU A 340 18.00 18.14 3.03
N THR A 341 19.30 18.25 2.80
CA THR A 341 20.31 18.26 3.87
C THR A 341 20.72 19.65 4.31
N LEU A 342 20.50 20.67 3.49
CA LEU A 342 21.09 21.99 3.69
C LEU A 342 20.08 23.11 3.94
N SER A 343 18.81 22.91 3.61
CA SER A 343 17.78 23.95 3.75
C SER A 343 16.92 23.74 5.00
N PRO A 344 16.55 24.81 5.73
CA PRO A 344 15.53 24.75 6.78
C PRO A 344 14.14 24.45 6.20
N ASN A 345 13.88 24.78 4.94
CA ASN A 345 12.62 24.51 4.23
C ASN A 345 12.68 23.17 3.45
N CYS A 346 13.44 22.19 3.94
CA CYS A 346 13.62 20.90 3.30
C CYS A 346 12.32 20.09 3.03
N PRO A 347 11.21 20.20 3.80
CA PRO A 347 9.97 19.50 3.43
C PRO A 347 9.47 19.86 2.02
N ASN A 348 9.60 21.12 1.59
CA ASN A 348 9.19 21.56 0.25
C ASN A 348 9.99 20.86 -0.86
N ALA A 349 11.22 20.40 -0.60
CA ALA A 349 11.97 19.63 -1.59
C ALA A 349 11.34 18.25 -1.84
N TYR A 350 10.74 17.61 -0.82
CA TYR A 350 10.00 16.37 -1.03
C TYR A 350 8.76 16.60 -1.90
N ASP A 351 8.03 17.69 -1.69
CA ASP A 351 6.86 18.03 -2.52
C ASP A 351 7.23 18.27 -3.98
N LEU A 352 8.33 18.98 -4.23
CA LEU A 352 8.84 19.22 -5.57
C LEU A 352 9.35 17.94 -6.25
N LEU A 353 10.04 17.07 -5.50
CA LEU A 353 10.47 15.76 -5.99
C LEU A 353 9.28 14.86 -6.33
N LYS A 354 8.23 14.89 -5.49
CA LYS A 354 6.98 14.14 -5.69
C LYS A 354 6.23 14.62 -6.93
N ALA A 355 6.09 15.94 -7.10
CA ALA A 355 5.39 16.54 -8.22
C ALA A 355 6.01 16.19 -9.59
N ASP A 356 7.35 16.08 -9.62
CA ASP A 356 8.09 15.75 -10.84
C ASP A 356 8.49 14.27 -10.93
N TRP A 357 8.03 13.41 -10.00
CA TRP A 357 8.45 12.00 -9.90
C TRP A 357 8.26 11.22 -11.21
N GLY A 358 7.14 11.45 -11.91
CA GLY A 358 6.87 10.83 -13.21
C GLY A 358 7.93 11.11 -14.29
N LYS A 359 8.73 12.18 -14.16
CA LYS A 359 9.87 12.47 -15.06
C LYS A 359 11.11 11.65 -14.72
N PHE A 360 11.19 11.08 -13.51
CA PHE A 360 12.37 10.39 -12.98
C PHE A 360 12.24 8.86 -13.00
N ASN A 361 11.03 8.32 -13.14
CA ASN A 361 10.73 6.88 -13.05
C ASN A 361 11.45 5.97 -14.06
N ASP A 362 12.01 6.54 -15.14
CA ASP A 362 12.79 5.79 -16.12
C ASP A 362 14.31 5.93 -15.91
N HIS A 363 14.72 6.70 -14.89
CA HIS A 363 16.12 6.95 -14.56
C HIS A 363 16.54 6.18 -13.30
N ALA A 364 16.80 4.88 -13.44
CA ALA A 364 17.22 3.97 -12.35
C ALA A 364 18.28 4.55 -11.40
N PHE A 365 19.29 5.25 -11.94
CA PHE A 365 20.32 5.89 -11.13
C PHE A 365 19.78 7.03 -10.24
N LEU A 366 18.84 7.82 -10.76
CA LEU A 366 18.25 8.93 -10.02
C LEU A 366 17.30 8.40 -8.95
N GLU A 367 16.51 7.37 -9.26
CA GLU A 367 15.70 6.67 -8.26
C GLU A 367 16.55 6.15 -7.09
N GLU A 368 17.63 5.42 -7.39
CA GLU A 368 18.56 4.93 -6.37
C GLU A 368 19.14 6.09 -5.55
N SER A 369 19.54 7.18 -6.21
CA SER A 369 20.12 8.35 -5.55
C SER A 369 19.13 9.02 -4.58
N ILE A 370 17.86 9.16 -4.98
CA ILE A 370 16.82 9.76 -4.15
C ILE A 370 16.52 8.88 -2.93
N VAL A 371 16.33 7.58 -3.14
CA VAL A 371 16.06 6.63 -2.04
C VAL A 371 17.23 6.58 -1.06
N MET A 372 18.47 6.46 -1.55
CA MET A 372 19.65 6.38 -0.69
C MET A 372 19.90 7.67 0.08
N HIS A 373 19.51 8.83 -0.47
CA HIS A 373 19.59 10.10 0.23
C HIS A 373 18.58 10.18 1.38
N ALA A 374 17.33 9.78 1.13
CA ALA A 374 16.31 9.68 2.17
C ALA A 374 16.73 8.70 3.29
N VAL A 375 17.28 7.53 2.94
CA VAL A 375 17.82 6.57 3.91
C VAL A 375 18.91 7.18 4.78
N ARG A 376 19.83 7.98 4.21
CA ARG A 376 20.87 8.69 4.99
C ARG A 376 20.28 9.70 5.96
N ILE A 377 19.26 10.45 5.55
CA ILE A 377 18.56 11.37 6.46
C ILE A 377 17.95 10.58 7.63
N LEU A 378 17.35 9.43 7.36
CA LEU A 378 16.82 8.56 8.41
C LEU A 378 17.92 7.96 9.30
N GLN A 379 19.12 7.68 8.78
CA GLN A 379 20.27 7.25 9.58
C GLN A 379 20.89 8.36 10.43
N SER A 380 20.60 9.62 10.13
CA SER A 380 21.14 10.77 10.84
C SER A 380 20.39 11.11 12.14
N ASP A 381 20.99 11.97 12.96
CA ASP A 381 20.38 12.49 14.20
C ASP A 381 19.33 13.60 13.97
N ARG A 382 18.94 13.84 12.71
CA ARG A 382 18.01 14.91 12.30
C ARG A 382 16.55 14.57 12.57
N ARG A 383 16.15 14.63 13.85
CA ARG A 383 14.78 14.31 14.30
C ARG A 383 13.66 15.00 13.51
N PRO A 384 13.72 16.31 13.18
CA PRO A 384 12.63 16.98 12.47
C PRO A 384 12.34 16.44 11.07
N LEU A 385 13.34 15.79 10.44
CA LEU A 385 13.21 15.29 9.07
C LEU A 385 12.72 13.85 9.00
N ARG A 386 12.71 13.12 10.12
CA ARG A 386 12.39 11.69 10.13
C ARG A 386 10.98 11.43 9.61
N GLN A 387 9.98 12.15 10.12
CA GLN A 387 8.59 11.99 9.68
C GLN A 387 8.38 12.41 8.21
N PRO A 388 8.76 13.61 7.75
CA PRO A 388 8.66 13.97 6.33
C PRO A 388 9.36 12.98 5.40
N THR A 389 10.53 12.49 5.78
CA THR A 389 11.31 11.54 4.97
C THR A 389 10.63 10.17 4.89
N THR A 390 10.09 9.67 6.01
CA THR A 390 9.35 8.41 6.04
C THR A 390 8.08 8.52 5.20
N ASN A 391 7.31 9.60 5.36
CA ASN A 391 6.10 9.84 4.58
C ASN A 391 6.42 9.82 3.08
N PHE A 392 7.42 10.60 2.66
CA PHE A 392 7.87 10.64 1.27
C PHE A 392 8.24 9.26 0.73
N LEU A 393 9.06 8.48 1.45
CA LEU A 393 9.48 7.15 1.01
C LEU A 393 8.31 6.17 0.90
N VAL A 394 7.35 6.21 1.83
CA VAL A 394 6.18 5.33 1.78
C VAL A 394 5.30 5.67 0.58
N GLU A 395 5.02 6.95 0.37
CA GLU A 395 4.26 7.41 -0.80
C GLU A 395 4.94 7.01 -2.12
N LEU A 396 6.27 7.13 -2.17
CA LEU A 396 7.08 6.76 -3.31
C LEU A 396 6.98 5.27 -3.65
N VAL A 397 7.16 4.42 -2.65
CA VAL A 397 7.19 2.96 -2.80
C VAL A 397 5.80 2.41 -3.12
N VAL A 398 4.76 2.95 -2.49
CA VAL A 398 3.37 2.56 -2.74
C VAL A 398 2.93 3.01 -4.14
N GLY A 399 3.26 4.24 -4.54
CA GLY A 399 2.92 4.77 -5.87
C GLY A 399 3.74 4.16 -7.01
N THR A 400 4.99 3.76 -6.76
CA THR A 400 5.91 3.20 -7.76
C THR A 400 6.62 1.94 -7.22
N PRO A 401 6.03 0.74 -7.38
CA PRO A 401 6.56 -0.49 -6.77
C PRO A 401 7.98 -0.88 -7.20
N THR A 402 8.47 -0.41 -8.37
CA THR A 402 9.85 -0.65 -8.82
C THR A 402 10.88 -0.02 -7.88
N VAL A 403 10.54 1.08 -7.21
CA VAL A 403 11.40 1.79 -6.26
C VAL A 403 11.77 0.92 -5.06
N GLN A 404 10.91 -0.04 -4.70
CA GLN A 404 11.17 -0.97 -3.61
C GLN A 404 12.50 -1.73 -3.78
N GLN A 405 12.97 -1.96 -5.01
CA GLN A 405 14.25 -2.64 -5.27
C GLN A 405 15.47 -1.92 -4.68
N TRP A 406 15.37 -0.59 -4.48
CA TRP A 406 16.44 0.24 -3.93
C TRP A 406 16.51 0.20 -2.41
N LEU A 407 15.43 -0.23 -1.73
CA LEU A 407 15.42 -0.50 -0.29
C LEU A 407 16.09 -1.86 -0.03
N LYS A 408 17.41 -1.89 -0.16
CA LYS A 408 18.21 -3.11 -0.01
C LYS A 408 18.19 -3.58 1.46
N PRO A 409 18.02 -4.89 1.73
CA PRO A 409 18.07 -5.45 3.09
C PRO A 409 19.46 -5.40 3.76
N THR A 410 20.44 -4.74 3.15
CA THR A 410 21.75 -4.42 3.75
C THR A 410 21.71 -3.12 4.56
N ILE A 411 20.65 -2.32 4.41
CA ILE A 411 20.46 -1.08 5.16
C ILE A 411 20.15 -1.45 6.61
N GLN A 412 21.11 -1.25 7.51
CA GLN A 412 20.91 -1.42 8.95
C GLN A 412 20.25 -0.16 9.51
N LEU A 413 18.94 -0.23 9.74
CA LEU A 413 18.14 0.88 10.26
C LEU A 413 16.98 0.33 11.08
N ASN A 414 16.85 0.80 12.33
CA ASN A 414 15.69 0.51 13.18
C ASN A 414 14.87 1.79 13.35
N LEU A 415 13.89 1.97 12.46
CA LEU A 415 13.02 3.13 12.41
C LEU A 415 12.07 3.19 13.61
N LEU A 416 11.78 2.07 14.29
CA LEU A 416 10.89 2.09 15.45
C LEU A 416 11.46 2.88 16.62
N ASN A 417 12.79 3.00 16.70
CA ASN A 417 13.47 3.86 17.68
C ASN A 417 13.28 5.36 17.41
N HIS A 418 12.79 5.73 16.22
CA HIS A 418 12.53 7.12 15.86
C HIS A 418 11.15 7.60 16.31
N LEU A 419 10.27 6.67 16.69
CA LEU A 419 8.92 6.98 17.13
C LEU A 419 8.95 7.59 18.53
N GLN A 420 8.34 8.78 18.66
CA GLN A 420 8.07 9.39 19.96
C GLN A 420 6.86 8.71 20.62
N ALA A 421 6.66 8.91 21.91
CA ALA A 421 5.56 8.28 22.65
C ALA A 421 4.17 8.78 22.20
N ASP A 422 4.11 10.00 21.69
CA ASP A 422 2.95 10.75 21.22
C ASP A 422 2.85 10.81 19.68
N ALA A 423 3.58 9.96 18.97
CA ALA A 423 3.53 9.91 17.51
C ALA A 423 2.12 9.55 17.00
N GLU A 424 1.68 10.24 15.94
CA GLU A 424 0.37 9.97 15.31
C GLU A 424 0.31 8.55 14.74
N PRO A 425 -0.84 7.84 14.84
CA PRO A 425 -0.99 6.47 14.34
C PRO A 425 -0.58 6.31 12.87
N ARG A 426 -0.92 7.27 12.01
CA ARG A 426 -0.54 7.24 10.59
C ARG A 426 0.98 7.20 10.40
N TYR A 427 1.72 8.05 11.09
CA TYR A 427 3.18 8.02 11.02
C TYR A 427 3.77 6.71 11.57
N ILE A 428 3.18 6.16 12.65
CA ILE A 428 3.58 4.85 13.20
C ILE A 428 3.38 3.74 12.16
N THR A 429 2.21 3.68 11.50
CA THR A 429 1.91 2.65 10.48
C THR A 429 2.83 2.74 9.26
N GLN A 430 3.10 3.95 8.76
CA GLN A 430 4.05 4.19 7.67
C GLN A 430 5.47 3.76 8.07
N THR A 431 5.86 4.03 9.31
CA THR A 431 7.16 3.60 9.86
C THR A 431 7.24 2.08 9.95
N LEU A 432 6.19 1.41 10.44
CA LEU A 432 6.09 -0.06 10.50
C LEU A 432 6.15 -0.69 9.11
N TYR A 433 5.44 -0.12 8.13
CA TYR A 433 5.50 -0.56 6.74
C TYR A 433 6.92 -0.45 6.18
N LEU A 434 7.56 0.71 6.29
CA LEU A 434 8.91 0.91 5.79
C LEU A 434 9.92 0.00 6.50
N GLN A 435 9.81 -0.15 7.83
CA GLN A 435 10.63 -1.11 8.59
C GLN A 435 10.43 -2.52 8.06
N SER A 436 9.19 -2.93 7.82
CA SER A 436 8.90 -4.26 7.28
C SER A 436 9.56 -4.48 5.93
N LEU A 437 9.73 -3.48 5.08
CA LEU A 437 10.42 -3.62 3.79
C LEU A 437 11.93 -3.84 3.96
N LEU A 438 12.54 -3.22 4.96
CA LEU A 438 13.96 -3.35 5.26
C LEU A 438 14.32 -4.70 5.89
N GLU A 439 13.38 -5.32 6.61
CA GLU A 439 13.62 -6.61 7.28
C GLU A 439 13.69 -7.80 6.30
N ARG A 440 14.73 -8.63 6.48
CA ARG A 440 14.87 -9.94 5.81
C ARG A 440 13.91 -10.95 6.40
N LYS A 441 13.53 -11.96 5.61
CA LYS A 441 12.97 -13.20 6.18
C LYS A 441 14.10 -13.93 6.91
N SER A 442 13.85 -14.41 8.12
CA SER A 442 14.84 -15.00 9.04
C SER A 442 15.42 -16.36 8.62
N THR A 443 15.49 -16.67 7.32
CA THR A 443 15.99 -17.96 6.82
C THR A 443 17.52 -18.06 6.86
N ASP A 444 18.24 -16.95 7.01
CA ASP A 444 19.68 -16.94 7.25
C ASP A 444 19.96 -17.06 8.76
N ALA A 445 20.55 -18.19 9.17
CA ALA A 445 20.72 -18.59 10.56
C ALA A 445 21.62 -17.66 11.42
N ASP A 446 22.35 -16.72 10.82
CA ASP A 446 23.50 -16.06 11.47
C ASP A 446 23.30 -14.62 11.97
N SER A 447 22.12 -14.02 11.83
CA SER A 447 21.83 -12.74 12.51
C SER A 447 20.42 -12.70 13.08
N ALA A 448 20.30 -12.86 14.40
CA ALA A 448 19.04 -12.56 15.09
C ALA A 448 18.69 -11.07 14.88
N PRO A 449 17.41 -10.72 14.65
CA PRO A 449 17.00 -9.32 14.60
C PRO A 449 17.38 -8.61 15.91
N PRO A 450 17.66 -7.30 15.90
CA PRO A 450 18.01 -6.56 17.10
C PRO A 450 16.92 -6.74 18.16
N GLN A 451 17.29 -7.13 19.39
CA GLN A 451 16.32 -7.32 20.48
C GLN A 451 15.44 -6.09 20.70
N THR A 452 16.00 -4.88 20.47
CA THR A 452 15.30 -3.60 20.55
C THR A 452 14.13 -3.47 19.56
N LEU A 453 14.29 -3.99 18.33
CA LEU A 453 13.24 -3.99 17.31
C LEU A 453 12.07 -4.86 17.76
N THR A 454 12.36 -6.07 18.24
CA THR A 454 11.34 -7.01 18.72
C THR A 454 10.60 -6.46 19.92
N THR A 455 11.30 -5.90 20.91
CA THR A 455 10.66 -5.28 22.09
C THR A 455 9.70 -4.17 21.68
N ARG A 456 10.14 -3.26 20.80
CA ARG A 456 9.29 -2.15 20.36
C ARG A 456 8.09 -2.62 19.52
N CYS A 457 8.27 -3.65 18.69
CA CYS A 457 7.17 -4.28 17.96
C CYS A 457 6.13 -4.87 18.92
N VAL A 458 6.55 -5.56 19.99
CA VAL A 458 5.65 -6.13 21.00
C VAL A 458 4.85 -5.04 21.73
N GLU A 459 5.47 -3.90 22.03
CA GLU A 459 4.77 -2.75 22.61
C GLU A 459 3.68 -2.21 21.68
N LEU A 460 3.98 -2.09 20.38
CA LEU A 460 3.03 -1.57 19.38
C LEU A 460 1.89 -2.54 19.06
N LEU A 461 2.04 -3.85 19.31
CA LEU A 461 0.93 -4.80 19.23
C LEU A 461 -0.19 -4.51 20.26
N ASN A 462 0.09 -3.69 21.28
CA ASN A 462 -0.89 -3.29 22.32
C ASN A 462 -1.49 -1.91 22.06
N HIS A 463 -1.21 -1.31 20.91
CA HIS A 463 -1.68 0.03 20.59
C HIS A 463 -3.20 0.08 20.46
N GLN A 464 -3.81 1.22 20.83
CA GLN A 464 -5.28 1.39 20.77
C GLN A 464 -5.80 1.40 19.32
N ASP A 465 -5.04 2.02 18.43
CA ASP A 465 -5.34 2.07 16.99
C ASP A 465 -5.16 0.69 16.31
N PRO A 466 -6.19 0.18 15.60
CA PRO A 466 -6.15 -1.13 14.95
C PRO A 466 -5.17 -1.20 13.76
N GLU A 467 -4.97 -0.12 13.01
CA GLU A 467 -4.01 -0.10 11.90
C GLU A 467 -2.57 -0.22 12.43
N VAL A 468 -2.25 0.40 13.57
CA VAL A 468 -0.95 0.19 14.24
C VAL A 468 -0.76 -1.28 14.65
N ARG A 469 -1.78 -1.93 15.23
CA ARG A 469 -1.70 -3.35 15.59
C ARG A 469 -1.53 -4.24 14.35
N LEU A 470 -2.27 -3.94 13.28
CA LEU A 470 -2.19 -4.63 11.98
C LEU A 470 -0.77 -4.59 11.42
N TRP A 471 -0.21 -3.39 11.23
CA TRP A 471 1.12 -3.23 10.64
C TRP A 471 2.22 -3.77 11.55
N SER A 472 2.02 -3.75 12.87
CA SER A 472 2.89 -4.42 13.85
C SER A 472 2.87 -5.94 13.70
N ALA A 473 1.69 -6.55 13.50
CA ALA A 473 1.57 -7.99 13.26
C ALA A 473 2.22 -8.41 11.92
N LEU A 474 2.09 -7.58 10.89
CA LEU A 474 2.76 -7.80 9.59
C LEU A 474 4.28 -7.67 9.68
N LEU A 475 4.80 -6.76 10.50
CA LEU A 475 6.24 -6.71 10.81
C LEU A 475 6.66 -7.94 11.62
N ALA A 476 5.90 -8.31 12.65
CA ALA A 476 6.18 -9.43 13.54
C ALA A 476 6.36 -10.76 12.80
N LYS A 477 5.64 -10.96 11.68
CA LYS A 477 5.84 -12.10 10.77
C LYS A 477 7.29 -12.28 10.30
N LYS A 478 8.05 -11.19 10.15
CA LYS A 478 9.46 -11.22 9.73
C LYS A 478 10.42 -11.41 10.91
N LEU A 479 9.94 -11.25 12.13
CA LEU A 479 10.71 -11.44 13.35
C LEU A 479 10.65 -12.91 13.77
N SER A 480 11.72 -13.41 14.39
CA SER A 480 11.77 -14.80 14.86
C SER A 480 10.93 -14.96 16.13
N ALA A 481 9.66 -15.36 15.96
CA ALA A 481 8.75 -15.63 17.08
C ALA A 481 9.25 -16.76 17.99
N GLU A 482 9.96 -17.75 17.44
CA GLU A 482 10.60 -18.84 18.21
C GLU A 482 11.55 -18.32 19.29
N LYS A 483 12.25 -17.21 19.01
CA LYS A 483 13.23 -16.60 19.91
C LYS A 483 12.59 -15.62 20.90
N CYS A 484 11.29 -15.36 20.79
CA CYS A 484 10.56 -14.38 21.60
C CYS A 484 9.15 -14.89 21.98
N PRO A 485 9.01 -15.58 23.13
CA PRO A 485 7.72 -16.17 23.53
C PRO A 485 6.65 -15.10 23.78
N THR A 486 7.03 -13.90 24.25
CA THR A 486 6.09 -12.79 24.44
C THR A 486 5.46 -12.35 23.13
N LEU A 487 6.23 -12.28 22.04
CA LEU A 487 5.71 -11.98 20.71
C LEU A 487 4.69 -13.04 20.26
N GLN A 488 5.00 -14.32 20.48
CA GLN A 488 4.13 -15.43 20.13
C GLN A 488 2.81 -15.37 20.89
N THR A 489 2.84 -15.16 22.21
CA THR A 489 1.61 -15.00 23.02
C THR A 489 0.78 -13.80 22.57
N ARG A 490 1.40 -12.64 22.28
CA ARG A 490 0.63 -11.48 21.79
C ARG A 490 -0.01 -11.73 20.43
N LEU A 491 0.71 -12.35 19.48
CA LEU A 491 0.12 -12.74 18.20
C LEU A 491 -1.03 -13.74 18.38
N GLU A 492 -0.98 -14.58 19.41
CA GLU A 492 -2.08 -15.49 19.74
C GLU A 492 -3.35 -14.75 20.17
N GLU A 493 -3.20 -13.77 21.06
CA GLU A 493 -4.31 -12.94 21.56
C GLU A 493 -4.96 -12.10 20.45
N LEU A 494 -4.19 -11.66 19.46
CA LEU A 494 -4.72 -10.88 18.32
C LEU A 494 -5.64 -11.68 17.39
N SER A 495 -5.74 -13.00 17.53
CA SER A 495 -6.69 -13.79 16.76
C SER A 495 -8.17 -13.56 17.10
N THR A 496 -8.42 -12.92 18.24
CA THR A 496 -9.76 -12.48 18.68
C THR A 496 -9.88 -10.97 18.69
N ASP A 497 -8.98 -10.24 18.03
CA ASP A 497 -9.05 -8.77 17.92
C ASP A 497 -10.39 -8.34 17.31
N ALA A 498 -10.88 -7.17 17.69
CA ALA A 498 -12.11 -6.61 17.14
C ALA A 498 -12.00 -6.34 15.63
N ASP A 499 -10.81 -5.93 15.16
CA ASP A 499 -10.57 -5.62 13.76
C ASP A 499 -10.21 -6.87 12.94
N PRO A 500 -10.94 -7.16 11.86
CA PRO A 500 -10.71 -8.34 11.02
C PRO A 500 -9.37 -8.34 10.28
N LYS A 501 -8.82 -7.16 9.91
CA LYS A 501 -7.51 -7.07 9.26
C LYS A 501 -6.41 -7.45 10.23
N VAL A 502 -6.50 -7.04 11.50
CA VAL A 502 -5.56 -7.43 12.56
C VAL A 502 -5.58 -8.94 12.76
N ARG A 503 -6.77 -9.55 12.83
CA ARG A 503 -6.92 -11.02 12.91
C ARG A 503 -6.30 -11.73 11.71
N ALA A 504 -6.50 -11.21 10.49
CA ALA A 504 -5.91 -11.77 9.28
C ALA A 504 -4.36 -11.71 9.31
N ALA A 505 -3.78 -10.58 9.74
CA ALA A 505 -2.34 -10.46 9.91
C ALA A 505 -1.78 -11.39 10.99
N ALA A 506 -2.51 -11.62 12.08
CA ALA A 506 -2.15 -12.60 13.10
C ALA A 506 -2.11 -14.03 12.53
N VAL A 507 -3.11 -14.44 11.75
CA VAL A 507 -3.14 -15.75 11.06
C VAL A 507 -1.97 -15.87 10.08
N GLU A 508 -1.65 -14.82 9.34
CA GLU A 508 -0.50 -14.80 8.42
C GLU A 508 0.83 -14.94 9.16
N ALA A 509 0.97 -14.27 10.31
CA ALA A 509 2.15 -14.38 11.17
C ALA A 509 2.30 -15.80 11.73
N TRP A 510 1.24 -16.41 12.26
CA TRP A 510 1.26 -17.80 12.72
C TRP A 510 1.66 -18.78 11.62
N ASN A 511 1.08 -18.66 10.42
CA ASN A 511 1.42 -19.53 9.30
C ASN A 511 2.91 -19.41 8.93
N THR A 512 3.50 -18.23 9.08
CA THR A 512 4.92 -18.03 8.82
C THR A 512 5.78 -18.64 9.93
N SER A 513 5.42 -18.43 11.20
CA SER A 513 6.18 -18.95 12.35
C SER A 513 6.12 -20.47 12.47
N TYR A 514 4.94 -21.08 12.34
CA TYR A 514 4.77 -22.53 12.48
C TYR A 514 4.91 -23.29 11.16
N GLY A 515 4.51 -22.69 10.03
CA GLY A 515 4.53 -23.37 8.73
C GLY A 515 5.93 -23.59 8.16
N GLN A 516 6.93 -22.81 8.60
CA GLN A 516 8.33 -22.99 8.20
C GLN A 516 9.05 -24.09 8.98
N GLN A 517 8.49 -24.54 10.10
CA GLN A 517 9.08 -25.60 10.90
C GLN A 517 8.88 -26.96 10.24
N THR A 518 9.91 -27.80 10.23
CA THR A 518 9.84 -29.14 9.63
C THR A 518 9.13 -30.16 10.52
N GLU A 519 8.98 -29.84 11.81
CA GLU A 519 8.40 -30.73 12.82
C GLU A 519 6.88 -30.85 12.69
N THR A 520 6.39 -32.10 12.65
CA THR A 520 4.95 -32.41 12.52
C THR A 520 4.13 -31.88 13.69
N GLU A 521 4.68 -31.88 14.91
CA GLU A 521 4.00 -31.42 16.13
C GLU A 521 3.61 -29.94 16.04
N GLN A 522 4.50 -29.10 15.52
CA GLN A 522 4.26 -27.66 15.36
C GLN A 522 3.18 -27.37 14.32
N LYS A 523 3.12 -28.18 13.26
CA LYS A 523 2.05 -28.12 12.26
C LYS A 523 0.72 -28.56 12.85
N ASP A 524 0.70 -29.56 13.72
CA ASP A 524 -0.52 -29.99 14.42
C ASP A 524 -1.01 -28.89 15.41
N ILE A 525 -0.10 -28.18 16.07
CA ILE A 525 -0.42 -26.99 16.89
C ILE A 525 -1.04 -25.89 16.01
N LEU A 526 -0.44 -25.60 14.85
CA LEU A 526 -0.99 -24.62 13.90
C LEU A 526 -2.41 -25.00 13.46
N ILE A 527 -2.63 -26.26 13.06
CA ILE A 527 -3.97 -26.73 12.68
C ILE A 527 -4.95 -26.55 13.85
N ALA A 528 -4.57 -26.92 15.07
CA ALA A 528 -5.43 -26.79 16.24
C ALA A 528 -5.86 -25.34 16.49
N LYS A 529 -4.98 -24.36 16.19
CA LYS A 529 -5.27 -22.92 16.26
C LYS A 529 -6.12 -22.39 15.11
N LEU A 530 -5.98 -22.95 13.91
CA LEU A 530 -6.74 -22.55 12.73
C LEU A 530 -8.20 -23.04 12.75
N LEU A 531 -8.48 -24.19 13.39
CA LEU A 531 -9.81 -24.78 13.42
C LEU A 531 -10.91 -23.85 14.02
N PRO A 532 -10.69 -23.19 15.18
CA PRO A 532 -11.66 -22.23 15.72
C PRO A 532 -11.90 -21.02 14.81
N VAL A 533 -10.87 -20.55 14.09
CA VAL A 533 -10.93 -19.37 13.23
C VAL A 533 -11.97 -19.55 12.11
N ALA A 534 -12.08 -20.75 11.56
CA ALA A 534 -12.96 -21.07 10.43
C ALA A 534 -14.45 -20.81 10.71
N ASN A 535 -14.91 -21.10 11.93
CA ASN A 535 -16.33 -21.00 12.31
C ASN A 535 -16.67 -19.67 12.99
N ALA A 536 -15.67 -19.00 13.55
CA ALA A 536 -15.87 -17.76 14.29
C ALA A 536 -15.81 -16.50 13.42
N ASN A 537 -15.27 -16.58 12.20
CA ASN A 537 -14.99 -15.40 11.37
C ASN A 537 -15.87 -15.36 10.12
N SER A 538 -16.56 -14.24 9.92
CA SER A 538 -17.25 -13.93 8.66
C SER A 538 -16.34 -13.20 7.66
N SER A 539 -15.30 -12.51 8.14
CA SER A 539 -14.43 -11.70 7.28
C SER A 539 -13.70 -12.50 6.20
N ALA A 540 -13.82 -12.04 4.96
CA ALA A 540 -13.12 -12.60 3.82
C ALA A 540 -11.59 -12.50 3.97
N PHE A 541 -11.07 -11.43 4.61
CA PHE A 541 -9.63 -11.29 4.86
C PHE A 541 -9.09 -12.46 5.70
N VAL A 542 -9.73 -12.75 6.83
CA VAL A 542 -9.31 -13.83 7.73
C VAL A 542 -9.45 -15.20 7.05
N ARG A 543 -10.56 -15.43 6.34
CA ARG A 543 -10.83 -16.72 5.68
C ARG A 543 -9.86 -17.01 4.52
N ARG A 544 -9.44 -16.00 3.76
CA ARG A 544 -8.38 -16.13 2.74
C ARG A 544 -7.04 -16.50 3.35
N GLU A 545 -6.67 -15.89 4.48
CA GLU A 545 -5.44 -16.25 5.22
C GLU A 545 -5.49 -17.68 5.79
N LEU A 546 -6.63 -18.07 6.35
CA LEU A 546 -6.89 -19.43 6.81
C LEU A 546 -6.74 -20.43 5.65
N ALA A 547 -7.38 -20.18 4.51
CA ALA A 547 -7.31 -21.05 3.34
C ALA A 547 -5.88 -21.19 2.83
N TYR A 548 -5.12 -20.09 2.81
CA TYR A 548 -3.70 -20.14 2.45
C TYR A 548 -2.87 -20.96 3.45
N ALA A 549 -3.08 -20.81 4.75
CA ALA A 549 -2.40 -21.62 5.76
C ALA A 549 -2.71 -23.11 5.61
N LEU A 550 -3.98 -23.46 5.37
CA LEU A 550 -4.40 -24.83 5.07
C LEU A 550 -3.77 -25.38 3.79
N ASN A 551 -3.62 -24.54 2.76
CA ASN A 551 -2.97 -24.93 1.51
C ASN A 551 -1.48 -25.28 1.71
N VAL A 552 -0.75 -24.49 2.52
CA VAL A 552 0.64 -24.79 2.89
C VAL A 552 0.73 -26.12 3.65
N ILE A 553 -0.14 -26.33 4.65
CA ILE A 553 -0.21 -27.58 5.41
C ILE A 553 -0.54 -28.77 4.49
N ALA A 554 -1.44 -28.59 3.53
CA ALA A 554 -1.83 -29.65 2.61
C ALA A 554 -0.69 -30.05 1.69
N ALA A 555 0.08 -29.08 1.18
CA ALA A 555 1.28 -29.35 0.39
C ALA A 555 2.29 -30.21 1.17
N ASP A 556 2.54 -29.88 2.43
CA ASP A 556 3.49 -30.58 3.28
C ASP A 556 3.00 -31.97 3.74
N ARG A 557 1.69 -32.12 4.02
CA ARG A 557 1.08 -33.35 4.55
C ARG A 557 0.38 -34.18 3.46
N THR A 558 0.71 -33.96 2.19
CA THR A 558 0.07 -34.62 1.03
C THR A 558 -0.08 -36.15 1.18
N PRO A 559 0.96 -36.92 1.57
CA PRO A 559 0.85 -38.38 1.66
C PRO A 559 -0.18 -38.86 2.70
N GLU A 560 -0.26 -38.16 3.82
CA GLU A 560 -1.19 -38.47 4.92
C GLU A 560 -2.63 -38.11 4.54
N LEU A 561 -2.82 -36.98 3.85
CA LEU A 561 -4.13 -36.59 3.31
C LEU A 561 -4.65 -37.60 2.29
N ILE A 562 -3.79 -38.16 1.43
CA ILE A 562 -4.17 -39.22 0.49
C ILE A 562 -4.64 -40.47 1.26
N SER A 563 -3.94 -40.85 2.33
CA SER A 563 -4.33 -41.98 3.19
C SER A 563 -5.69 -41.75 3.87
N LEU A 564 -5.89 -40.55 4.45
CA LEU A 564 -7.15 -40.16 5.06
C LEU A 564 -8.30 -40.16 4.05
N CYS A 565 -8.09 -39.60 2.86
CA CYS A 565 -9.08 -39.57 1.80
C CYS A 565 -9.50 -41.00 1.39
N LYS A 566 -8.56 -41.96 1.28
CA LYS A 566 -8.87 -43.38 1.00
C LYS A 566 -9.71 -44.04 2.11
N GLN A 567 -9.41 -43.72 3.37
CA GLN A 567 -10.16 -44.25 4.51
C GLN A 567 -11.59 -43.70 4.54
N GLU A 568 -11.82 -42.46 4.10
CA GLU A 568 -13.17 -41.89 4.00
C GLU A 568 -13.93 -42.41 2.77
N THR A 569 -13.28 -42.58 1.61
CA THR A 569 -13.93 -43.11 0.39
C THR A 569 -14.29 -44.59 0.47
N SER A 570 -13.58 -45.37 1.30
CA SER A 570 -13.85 -46.81 1.51
C SER A 570 -14.97 -47.10 2.52
N LYS A 571 -15.45 -46.10 3.28
CA LYS A 571 -16.63 -46.24 4.14
C LYS A 571 -17.89 -46.22 3.27
N PRO A 572 -18.80 -47.22 3.38
CA PRO A 572 -20.05 -47.19 2.62
C PRO A 572 -20.89 -45.95 3.01
N PRO A 573 -21.62 -45.32 2.07
CA PRO A 573 -22.44 -44.17 2.38
C PRO A 573 -23.49 -44.56 3.43
N GLU A 574 -23.51 -43.84 4.56
CA GLU A 574 -24.52 -44.04 5.61
C GLU A 574 -25.90 -43.68 5.04
N SER A 575 -26.66 -44.71 4.66
CA SER A 575 -28.07 -44.55 4.30
C SER A 575 -28.88 -44.28 5.57
N SER A 576 -29.56 -43.14 5.58
CA SER A 576 -30.54 -42.76 6.60
C SER A 576 -31.68 -43.80 6.65
N LYS A 577 -31.65 -44.70 7.64
CA LYS A 577 -32.76 -45.63 7.89
C LYS A 577 -33.90 -44.93 8.62
N SER A 578 -34.98 -44.65 7.89
CA SER A 578 -36.28 -44.31 8.46
C SER A 578 -36.97 -45.56 9.04
N LYS A 579 -37.37 -45.46 10.32
CA LYS A 579 -38.43 -46.18 11.07
C LYS A 579 -38.85 -47.61 10.63
N GLY A 580 -38.68 -48.56 11.55
CA GLY A 580 -39.38 -49.86 11.58
C GLY A 580 -39.43 -50.43 13.00
N LYS A 581 -40.58 -50.98 13.38
CA LYS A 581 -41.08 -51.31 14.74
C LYS A 581 -40.23 -52.28 15.58
N ALA A 582 -40.43 -52.18 16.90
CA ALA A 582 -39.85 -52.95 17.99
C ALA A 582 -40.00 -54.49 17.91
N LYS A 583 -38.97 -55.19 18.40
CA LYS A 583 -39.14 -56.39 19.26
C LYS A 583 -37.90 -56.62 20.12
N ALA A 584 -38.13 -56.80 21.41
CA ALA A 584 -37.11 -57.03 22.43
C ALA A 584 -36.46 -58.42 22.31
N LYS A 585 -35.15 -58.49 22.49
CA LYS A 585 -34.47 -59.69 23.01
C LYS A 585 -33.23 -59.27 23.80
N LYS A 586 -33.26 -59.57 25.11
CA LYS A 586 -32.13 -59.45 26.03
C LYS A 586 -30.99 -60.37 25.58
N GLY A 587 -29.79 -59.82 25.51
CA GLY A 587 -28.53 -60.55 25.36
C GLY A 587 -27.40 -59.61 25.77
N SER A 588 -26.85 -59.84 26.95
CA SER A 588 -25.76 -59.09 27.56
C SER A 588 -24.44 -59.38 26.85
N THR A 589 -23.78 -58.35 26.34
CA THR A 589 -22.32 -58.34 26.17
C THR A 589 -21.82 -56.89 26.23
N SER A 590 -20.74 -56.72 26.99
CA SER A 590 -20.00 -55.51 27.36
C SER A 590 -19.95 -54.39 26.32
N ALA A 591 -20.35 -53.20 26.75
CA ALA A 591 -20.05 -51.95 26.07
C ALA A 591 -18.55 -51.64 26.17
N SER A 592 -17.82 -51.76 25.06
CA SER A 592 -16.57 -51.05 24.83
C SER A 592 -16.83 -49.95 23.78
N THR A 593 -17.36 -48.82 24.23
CA THR A 593 -17.40 -47.59 23.44
C THR A 593 -16.01 -46.95 23.44
N SER A 594 -15.13 -47.38 22.54
CA SER A 594 -13.95 -46.60 22.16
C SER A 594 -14.35 -45.66 21.02
N LYS A 595 -14.87 -44.46 21.34
CA LYS A 595 -14.87 -43.36 20.37
C LYS A 595 -13.41 -42.99 20.13
N SER A 596 -12.82 -43.42 19.01
CA SER A 596 -11.48 -42.96 18.61
C SER A 596 -11.55 -41.45 18.41
N SER A 597 -10.78 -40.68 19.19
CA SER A 597 -10.66 -39.24 18.99
C SER A 597 -10.14 -38.95 17.58
N ASP A 598 -10.93 -38.27 16.75
CA ASP A 598 -10.49 -37.87 15.40
C ASP A 598 -9.21 -37.03 15.50
N SER A 599 -8.21 -37.35 14.68
CA SER A 599 -6.95 -36.62 14.64
C SER A 599 -7.16 -35.17 14.17
N VAL A 600 -6.26 -34.28 14.57
CA VAL A 600 -6.30 -32.85 14.21
C VAL A 600 -6.21 -32.66 12.69
N LEU A 601 -5.40 -33.48 12.00
CA LEU A 601 -5.33 -33.50 10.54
C LEU A 601 -6.65 -33.95 9.87
N THR A 602 -7.37 -34.92 10.44
CA THR A 602 -8.70 -35.33 9.93
C THR A 602 -9.68 -34.17 9.98
N LYS A 603 -9.66 -33.37 11.05
CA LYS A 603 -10.48 -32.16 11.16
C LYS A 603 -10.09 -31.11 10.11
N ALA A 604 -8.79 -30.92 9.88
CA ALA A 604 -8.27 -30.02 8.84
C ALA A 604 -8.72 -30.46 7.44
N TRP A 605 -8.65 -31.75 7.13
CA TRP A 605 -9.09 -32.29 5.85
C TRP A 605 -10.57 -32.02 5.60
N ARG A 606 -11.43 -32.25 6.61
CA ARG A 606 -12.86 -31.93 6.50
C ARG A 606 -13.11 -30.42 6.33
N LEU A 607 -12.30 -29.58 6.96
CA LEU A 607 -12.34 -28.13 6.77
C LEU A 607 -11.96 -27.73 5.34
N MET A 608 -10.87 -28.27 4.80
CA MET A 608 -10.50 -28.05 3.39
C MET A 608 -11.62 -28.49 2.44
N VAL A 609 -12.27 -29.63 2.74
CA VAL A 609 -13.40 -30.12 1.95
C VAL A 609 -14.59 -29.17 2.03
N ALA A 610 -14.93 -28.64 3.20
CA ALA A 610 -16.03 -27.71 3.41
C ALA A 610 -15.79 -26.36 2.72
N LEU A 611 -14.56 -25.83 2.77
CA LEU A 611 -14.20 -24.55 2.16
C LEU A 611 -14.20 -24.58 0.62
N GLN A 612 -14.36 -25.74 -0.03
CA GLN A 612 -14.56 -25.81 -1.49
C GLN A 612 -15.84 -25.10 -1.96
N THR A 613 -16.83 -24.97 -1.08
CA THR A 613 -18.11 -24.29 -1.34
C THR A 613 -18.21 -22.96 -0.61
N ASP A 614 -17.07 -22.39 -0.20
CA ASP A 614 -17.03 -21.08 0.42
C ASP A 614 -17.60 -20.00 -0.53
N PRO A 615 -18.38 -19.03 -0.04
CA PRO A 615 -18.94 -17.99 -0.89
C PRO A 615 -17.91 -16.94 -1.32
N ASP A 616 -16.70 -16.91 -0.74
CA ASP A 616 -15.57 -16.14 -1.26
C ASP A 616 -14.84 -16.94 -2.34
N VAL A 617 -14.74 -16.35 -3.53
CA VAL A 617 -14.23 -17.03 -4.73
C VAL A 617 -12.77 -17.44 -4.58
N GLU A 618 -11.96 -16.63 -3.89
CA GLU A 618 -10.54 -16.91 -3.70
C GLU A 618 -10.33 -18.11 -2.76
N VAL A 619 -11.09 -18.15 -1.65
CA VAL A 619 -11.11 -19.28 -0.71
C VAL A 619 -11.55 -20.56 -1.42
N ALA A 620 -12.69 -20.52 -2.11
CA ALA A 620 -13.26 -21.69 -2.78
C ALA A 620 -12.32 -22.26 -3.84
N THR A 621 -11.77 -21.42 -4.71
CA THR A 621 -10.89 -21.83 -5.82
C THR A 621 -9.60 -22.47 -5.30
N GLY A 622 -9.01 -21.87 -4.24
CA GLY A 622 -7.81 -22.41 -3.60
C GLY A 622 -8.04 -23.81 -3.02
N MET A 623 -9.15 -23.99 -2.28
CA MET A 623 -9.48 -25.26 -1.64
C MET A 623 -9.96 -26.34 -2.64
N GLN A 624 -10.69 -25.96 -3.68
CA GLN A 624 -11.07 -26.86 -4.77
C GLN A 624 -9.83 -27.46 -5.45
N SER A 625 -8.81 -26.64 -5.67
CA SER A 625 -7.56 -27.08 -6.30
C SER A 625 -6.81 -28.11 -5.44
N VAL A 626 -6.70 -27.86 -4.13
CA VAL A 626 -6.09 -28.79 -3.16
C VAL A 626 -6.86 -30.11 -3.09
N VAL A 627 -8.18 -30.06 -2.91
CA VAL A 627 -9.00 -31.26 -2.75
C VAL A 627 -9.07 -32.07 -4.05
N ALA A 628 -9.20 -31.42 -5.21
CA ALA A 628 -9.17 -32.08 -6.51
C ALA A 628 -7.84 -32.80 -6.75
N PHE A 629 -6.71 -32.19 -6.36
CA PHE A 629 -5.39 -32.80 -6.43
C PHE A 629 -5.32 -34.08 -5.59
N VAL A 630 -5.67 -34.02 -4.29
CA VAL A 630 -5.63 -35.17 -3.38
C VAL A 630 -6.54 -36.30 -3.88
N ARG A 631 -7.79 -35.99 -4.26
CA ARG A 631 -8.74 -36.98 -4.82
C ARG A 631 -8.23 -37.60 -6.12
N GLY A 632 -7.62 -36.78 -6.99
CA GLY A 632 -6.99 -37.25 -8.22
C GLY A 632 -5.85 -38.24 -7.96
N CYS A 633 -4.99 -37.96 -6.95
CA CYS A 633 -3.94 -38.88 -6.54
C CYS A 633 -4.50 -40.22 -6.02
N VAL A 634 -5.57 -40.19 -5.22
CA VAL A 634 -6.26 -41.41 -4.75
C VAL A 634 -6.77 -42.24 -5.92
N ALA A 635 -7.53 -41.63 -6.84
CA ALA A 635 -8.09 -42.32 -8.00
C ALA A 635 -7.02 -42.94 -8.91
N GLN A 636 -5.87 -42.27 -9.08
CA GLN A 636 -4.74 -42.80 -9.85
C GLN A 636 -4.09 -44.01 -9.17
N GLN A 637 -3.95 -43.98 -7.84
CA GLN A 637 -3.39 -45.11 -7.07
C GLN A 637 -4.33 -46.32 -7.07
N GLU A 638 -5.65 -46.11 -7.00
CA GLU A 638 -6.65 -47.16 -7.12
C GLU A 638 -6.70 -47.76 -8.53
N ALA A 639 -6.62 -46.93 -9.57
CA ALA A 639 -6.55 -47.38 -10.96
C ALA A 639 -5.28 -48.19 -11.27
N ALA A 640 -4.14 -47.84 -10.65
CA ALA A 640 -2.90 -48.61 -10.74
C ALA A 640 -3.00 -49.97 -10.04
N ALA A 641 -3.71 -50.05 -8.91
CA ALA A 641 -3.95 -51.30 -8.19
C ALA A 641 -4.92 -52.25 -8.93
N ALA A 642 -5.84 -51.72 -9.74
CA ALA A 642 -6.84 -52.48 -10.49
C ALA A 642 -6.32 -53.15 -11.80
N GLY A 643 -5.02 -53.11 -12.09
CA GLY A 643 -4.41 -53.93 -13.16
C GLY A 643 -4.59 -53.45 -14.61
N GLY A 644 -4.95 -52.19 -14.84
CA GLY A 644 -5.10 -51.63 -16.19
C GLY A 644 -3.77 -51.56 -16.97
N LYS A 645 -3.60 -52.39 -18.00
CA LYS A 645 -2.49 -52.35 -18.98
C LYS A 645 -2.50 -51.06 -19.81
N ARG A 646 -2.10 -49.92 -19.24
CA ARG A 646 -1.56 -48.79 -20.00
C ARG A 646 -0.33 -48.26 -19.25
N LYS A 647 0.85 -48.49 -19.83
CA LYS A 647 2.11 -47.83 -19.44
C LYS A 647 1.95 -46.32 -19.59
N LYS A 648 1.49 -45.64 -18.53
CA LYS A 648 1.84 -44.25 -18.27
C LYS A 648 2.85 -44.26 -17.12
N LYS A 649 3.87 -43.39 -17.22
CA LYS A 649 4.99 -43.25 -16.28
C LYS A 649 4.52 -43.37 -14.82
N ALA A 650 5.27 -44.14 -14.01
CA ALA A 650 5.23 -44.06 -12.56
C ALA A 650 5.45 -42.59 -12.11
N PRO A 651 4.89 -42.17 -10.97
CA PRO A 651 4.43 -40.81 -10.75
C PRO A 651 5.58 -39.81 -10.74
N VAL A 652 5.41 -38.67 -11.41
CA VAL A 652 5.97 -37.45 -10.84
C VAL A 652 5.06 -37.13 -9.66
N ALA A 653 5.55 -37.33 -8.45
CA ALA A 653 4.96 -36.74 -7.26
C ALA A 653 5.04 -35.21 -7.46
N GLY A 654 4.05 -34.63 -8.13
CA GLY A 654 3.89 -33.18 -8.11
C GLY A 654 3.61 -32.78 -6.67
N SER A 655 4.25 -31.73 -6.17
CA SER A 655 3.79 -31.07 -4.95
C SER A 655 2.35 -30.58 -5.17
N CYS A 656 1.53 -30.58 -4.12
CA CYS A 656 0.22 -29.93 -4.18
C CYS A 656 0.41 -28.49 -4.69
N PRO A 657 -0.35 -28.04 -5.70
CA PRO A 657 -0.19 -26.70 -6.23
C PRO A 657 -0.52 -25.68 -5.13
N LEU A 658 0.46 -24.89 -4.73
CA LEU A 658 0.24 -23.72 -3.89
C LEU A 658 -0.48 -22.68 -4.75
N ALA A 659 -1.78 -22.53 -4.56
CA ALA A 659 -2.55 -21.41 -5.10
C ALA A 659 -1.80 -20.08 -4.88
N GLU A 660 -1.68 -19.30 -5.96
CA GLU A 660 -1.04 -17.99 -5.92
C GLU A 660 -1.84 -17.07 -4.99
N ARG A 661 -1.12 -16.33 -4.14
CA ARG A 661 -1.71 -15.43 -3.15
C ARG A 661 -1.10 -14.05 -3.29
N VAL A 662 -1.95 -13.02 -3.23
CA VAL A 662 -1.53 -11.64 -2.98
C VAL A 662 -1.39 -11.44 -1.45
N PRO A 663 -0.18 -11.18 -0.91
CA PRO A 663 0.04 -10.97 0.52
C PRO A 663 -0.79 -9.82 1.08
N LEU A 664 -1.21 -9.90 2.35
CA LEU A 664 -2.05 -8.88 2.99
C LEU A 664 -1.40 -7.49 2.94
N GLN A 665 -0.08 -7.43 3.18
CA GLN A 665 0.73 -6.22 3.06
C GLN A 665 0.54 -5.51 1.71
N ARG A 666 0.51 -6.28 0.60
CA ARG A 666 0.37 -5.74 -0.76
C ARG A 666 -1.07 -5.33 -1.06
N ARG A 667 -2.05 -5.98 -0.43
CA ARG A 667 -3.46 -5.58 -0.57
C ARG A 667 -3.74 -4.27 0.13
N LEU A 668 -3.09 -4.00 1.26
CA LEU A 668 -3.43 -2.87 2.13
C LEU A 668 -2.48 -1.67 2.01
N CYS A 669 -1.32 -1.79 1.36
CA CYS A 669 -0.34 -0.70 1.34
C CYS A 669 -0.84 0.61 0.70
N HIS A 670 -1.87 0.58 -0.15
CA HIS A 670 -2.47 1.78 -0.73
C HIS A 670 -3.16 2.67 0.31
N THR A 671 -3.75 2.08 1.36
CA THR A 671 -4.45 2.82 2.43
C THR A 671 -3.50 3.67 3.27
N LEU A 672 -2.19 3.44 3.19
CA LEU A 672 -1.18 4.26 3.87
C LEU A 672 -1.01 5.65 3.25
N VAL A 673 -1.38 5.81 1.98
CA VAL A 673 -1.13 7.00 1.15
C VAL A 673 -2.40 7.77 0.86
N GLU A 674 -3.55 7.10 0.84
CA GLU A 674 -4.85 7.76 0.72
C GLU A 674 -4.96 8.85 1.79
N ILE A 675 -5.16 10.09 1.33
CA ILE A 675 -5.55 11.18 2.19
C ILE A 675 -7.04 10.95 2.39
N ASP A 676 -7.47 10.74 3.64
CA ASP A 676 -8.88 10.81 3.98
C ASP A 676 -9.39 12.21 3.63
N GLU A 677 -9.80 12.44 2.39
CA GLU A 677 -10.64 13.60 2.01
C GLU A 677 -12.03 13.51 2.67
N ALA A 678 -12.28 12.46 3.46
CA ALA A 678 -13.56 12.12 4.07
C ALA A 678 -13.76 12.59 5.52
N VAL A 679 -13.03 13.59 6.03
CA VAL A 679 -13.34 14.22 7.34
C VAL A 679 -13.41 15.77 7.27
N GLY A 680 -13.20 16.36 6.09
CA GLY A 680 -13.28 17.82 5.88
C GLY A 680 -14.58 18.33 5.25
N GLY A 681 -15.53 17.43 4.96
CA GLY A 681 -16.86 17.81 4.47
C GLY A 681 -17.78 18.07 5.66
N GLU A 682 -17.96 19.35 5.96
CA GLU A 682 -19.04 19.93 6.79
C GLU A 682 -19.53 19.05 7.95
N GLU A 683 -19.14 19.41 9.18
CA GLU A 683 -20.06 19.32 10.31
C GLU A 683 -21.27 20.21 10.00
N SER A 684 -22.13 19.77 9.08
CA SER A 684 -23.52 20.19 9.06
C SER A 684 -24.09 19.69 10.38
N LYS A 685 -24.35 20.63 11.28
CA LYS A 685 -25.21 20.44 12.44
C LYS A 685 -26.60 19.98 11.97
N GLU A 686 -26.75 18.70 11.66
CA GLU A 686 -28.03 18.00 11.48
C GLU A 686 -27.72 16.56 11.07
N ASN A 687 -27.58 15.68 12.08
CA ASN A 687 -28.03 14.30 12.12
C ASN A 687 -27.26 13.58 13.23
N ASP A 688 -27.70 13.83 14.46
CA ASP A 688 -27.37 13.01 15.61
C ASP A 688 -27.82 11.56 15.32
N PRO A 689 -26.94 10.54 15.37
CA PRO A 689 -27.36 9.13 15.28
C PRO A 689 -28.13 8.67 16.53
N GLN A 690 -28.42 9.57 17.48
CA GLN A 690 -29.20 9.30 18.69
C GLN A 690 -30.72 9.43 18.50
N GLU A 691 -31.22 9.88 17.36
CA GLU A 691 -32.68 9.91 17.08
C GLU A 691 -33.20 8.62 16.42
N LEU A 692 -32.91 7.46 17.02
CA LEU A 692 -33.63 6.21 16.71
C LEU A 692 -34.50 5.71 17.86
N ASN A 693 -34.77 6.56 18.85
CA ASN A 693 -35.84 6.30 19.81
C ASN A 693 -36.62 7.57 20.08
N VAL A 694 -37.93 7.49 19.81
CA VAL A 694 -38.97 8.47 20.12
C VAL A 694 -39.12 9.63 19.12
N VAL A 695 -39.37 9.30 17.84
CA VAL A 695 -40.40 10.10 17.14
C VAL A 695 -41.69 9.85 17.89
N SER A 696 -42.30 10.91 18.39
CA SER A 696 -43.61 10.88 19.06
C SER A 696 -44.61 10.29 18.07
N LEU A 697 -44.93 9.01 18.26
CA LEU A 697 -45.95 8.30 17.48
C LEU A 697 -47.26 9.10 17.56
N PRO A 698 -47.94 9.37 16.44
CA PRO A 698 -49.28 9.94 16.48
C PRO A 698 -50.18 8.98 17.27
N VAL A 699 -50.62 9.41 18.45
CA VAL A 699 -51.68 8.74 19.19
C VAL A 699 -53.00 9.12 18.49
N GLY A 700 -53.34 8.36 17.45
CA GLY A 700 -54.53 8.48 16.62
C GLY A 700 -54.83 7.15 15.90
N PRO A 701 -56.04 6.93 15.35
CA PRO A 701 -56.49 5.60 14.92
C PRO A 701 -55.50 4.98 13.92
N ARG A 702 -54.94 3.82 14.29
CA ARG A 702 -53.78 3.15 13.63
C ARG A 702 -54.05 2.53 12.26
N ASN A 703 -55.20 2.83 11.66
CA ASN A 703 -55.58 2.33 10.34
C ASN A 703 -56.02 3.49 9.47
N PRO A 704 -55.55 3.60 8.22
CA PRO A 704 -56.23 4.39 7.22
C PRO A 704 -57.63 3.81 7.01
N ALA A 705 -58.66 4.65 7.01
CA ALA A 705 -60.01 4.25 6.62
C ALA A 705 -60.16 4.09 5.09
N LEU A 706 -59.05 4.18 4.34
CA LEU A 706 -59.02 4.14 2.89
C LEU A 706 -58.70 2.72 2.40
N PRO A 707 -59.39 2.23 1.36
CA PRO A 707 -59.10 0.94 0.75
C PRO A 707 -57.74 1.00 0.02
N LEU A 708 -56.68 0.54 0.70
CA LEU A 708 -55.29 0.54 0.24
C LEU A 708 -55.12 0.12 -1.24
N LEU A 709 -55.80 -0.96 -1.65
CA LEU A 709 -55.71 -1.52 -3.01
C LEU A 709 -56.35 -0.64 -4.10
N ASN A 710 -57.13 0.38 -3.74
CA ASN A 710 -57.74 1.29 -4.70
C ASN A 710 -56.80 2.43 -5.13
N HIS A 711 -55.70 2.65 -4.41
CA HIS A 711 -54.72 3.70 -4.70
C HIS A 711 -53.49 3.08 -5.36
N GLN A 712 -53.42 3.11 -6.69
CA GLN A 712 -52.28 2.58 -7.44
C GLN A 712 -51.19 3.66 -7.63
N LEU A 713 -50.02 3.47 -7.02
CA LEU A 713 -48.89 4.41 -7.11
C LEU A 713 -48.07 4.21 -8.37
N ARG A 714 -47.64 2.96 -8.62
CA ARG A 714 -46.70 2.64 -9.70
C ARG A 714 -46.91 1.22 -10.18
N SER A 715 -46.71 1.02 -11.48
CA SER A 715 -46.78 -0.29 -12.13
C SER A 715 -45.44 -0.60 -12.78
N LEU A 716 -44.77 -1.65 -12.31
CA LEU A 716 -43.41 -2.01 -12.72
C LEU A 716 -43.45 -3.29 -13.54
N LYS A 717 -43.20 -3.19 -14.84
CA LYS A 717 -43.15 -4.34 -15.74
C LYS A 717 -41.87 -5.15 -15.49
N VAL A 718 -42.04 -6.45 -15.24
CA VAL A 718 -40.93 -7.39 -15.06
C VAL A 718 -40.90 -8.41 -16.20
N LYS A 719 -39.71 -8.90 -16.56
CA LYS A 719 -39.55 -9.86 -17.66
C LYS A 719 -40.01 -11.27 -17.27
N GLU A 720 -39.81 -11.61 -16.01
CA GLU A 720 -40.08 -12.91 -15.41
C GLU A 720 -40.89 -12.71 -14.13
N ALA A 721 -41.53 -13.78 -13.64
CA ALA A 721 -42.26 -13.72 -12.38
C ALA A 721 -41.24 -13.72 -11.21
N PRO A 722 -41.30 -12.75 -10.29
CA PRO A 722 -40.43 -12.69 -9.13
C PRO A 722 -40.78 -13.79 -8.11
N GLU A 723 -39.77 -14.31 -7.42
CA GLU A 723 -39.94 -15.24 -6.30
C GLU A 723 -40.16 -14.51 -4.97
N MET A 724 -39.72 -13.25 -4.86
CA MET A 724 -39.84 -12.41 -3.66
C MET A 724 -39.73 -10.92 -4.04
N VAL A 725 -40.47 -10.08 -3.34
CA VAL A 725 -40.33 -8.61 -3.35
C VAL A 725 -40.07 -8.14 -1.93
N ARG A 726 -39.17 -7.17 -1.74
CA ARG A 726 -38.89 -6.54 -0.44
C ARG A 726 -38.65 -5.04 -0.53
N PHE A 727 -39.17 -4.30 0.44
CA PHE A 727 -38.87 -2.88 0.61
C PHE A 727 -37.65 -2.63 1.49
N GLY A 728 -36.85 -1.63 1.12
CA GLY A 728 -35.90 -0.95 2.00
C GLY A 728 -36.53 0.26 2.68
N ALA A 729 -35.88 0.75 3.74
CA ALA A 729 -36.39 1.85 4.55
C ALA A 729 -36.45 3.22 3.83
N ASN A 730 -35.67 3.39 2.76
CA ASN A 730 -35.55 4.63 1.99
C ASN A 730 -36.29 4.53 0.65
N ARG A 731 -37.50 3.97 0.63
CA ARG A 731 -38.30 3.75 -0.59
C ARG A 731 -37.56 2.97 -1.69
N GLN A 732 -36.61 2.13 -1.30
CA GLN A 732 -35.92 1.21 -2.21
C GLN A 732 -36.75 -0.06 -2.37
N MET A 733 -36.75 -0.66 -3.56
CA MET A 733 -37.43 -1.92 -3.81
C MET A 733 -36.46 -2.95 -4.38
N PHE A 734 -36.46 -4.13 -3.78
CA PHE A 734 -35.67 -5.27 -4.19
C PHE A 734 -36.59 -6.36 -4.72
N THR A 735 -36.32 -6.83 -5.93
CA THR A 735 -37.10 -7.88 -6.59
C THR A 735 -36.20 -9.05 -6.91
N VAL A 736 -36.53 -10.23 -6.39
CA VAL A 736 -35.77 -11.47 -6.53
C VAL A 736 -36.37 -12.32 -7.64
N PHE A 737 -35.54 -12.73 -8.57
CA PHE A 737 -35.86 -13.72 -9.60
C PHE A 737 -35.08 -15.01 -9.34
N LYS A 738 -35.31 -16.01 -10.18
CA LYS A 738 -34.69 -17.33 -10.05
C LYS A 738 -33.15 -17.30 -10.12
N ASP A 739 -32.59 -16.40 -10.92
CA ASP A 739 -31.17 -16.33 -11.25
C ASP A 739 -30.51 -14.99 -10.90
N HIS A 740 -31.28 -13.95 -10.60
CA HIS A 740 -30.75 -12.63 -10.28
C HIS A 740 -31.65 -11.84 -9.32
N VAL A 741 -31.09 -10.84 -8.66
CA VAL A 741 -31.82 -9.85 -7.87
C VAL A 741 -31.71 -8.50 -8.55
N THR A 742 -32.79 -7.74 -8.54
CA THR A 742 -32.82 -6.35 -9.03
C THR A 742 -33.13 -5.41 -7.89
N TRP A 743 -32.60 -4.19 -7.99
CA TRP A 743 -32.93 -3.09 -7.09
C TRP A 743 -33.36 -1.85 -7.88
N GLN A 744 -34.24 -1.06 -7.29
CA GLN A 744 -34.73 0.19 -7.86
C GLN A 744 -34.98 1.20 -6.74
N ASP A 745 -34.59 2.46 -6.96
CA ASP A 745 -35.00 3.57 -6.12
C ASP A 745 -36.37 4.08 -6.58
N LEU A 746 -37.36 4.08 -5.68
CA LEU A 746 -38.71 4.52 -6.01
C LEU A 746 -38.90 6.03 -5.86
N THR A 747 -37.92 6.76 -5.33
CA THR A 747 -37.93 8.24 -5.35
C THR A 747 -37.69 8.80 -6.75
N GLU A 748 -37.08 8.02 -7.64
CA GLU A 748 -36.85 8.41 -9.03
C GLU A 748 -38.02 8.02 -9.96
N ASP A 749 -38.59 8.99 -10.66
CA ASP A 749 -39.72 8.80 -11.59
C ASP A 749 -39.40 7.89 -12.78
N THR A 750 -38.12 7.80 -13.19
CA THR A 750 -37.68 7.07 -14.39
C THR A 750 -36.68 5.93 -14.13
N GLY A 751 -36.31 5.68 -12.87
CA GLY A 751 -35.20 4.77 -12.52
C GLY A 751 -35.37 3.38 -13.15
N LYS A 752 -34.44 2.96 -14.02
CA LYS A 752 -34.41 1.59 -14.55
C LYS A 752 -33.96 0.64 -13.43
N PRO A 753 -34.50 -0.58 -13.35
CA PRO A 753 -34.03 -1.55 -12.37
C PRO A 753 -32.56 -1.92 -12.66
N HIS A 754 -31.74 -1.89 -11.63
CA HIS A 754 -30.34 -2.31 -11.69
C HIS A 754 -30.22 -3.77 -11.26
N ILE A 755 -29.46 -4.57 -12.02
CA ILE A 755 -29.24 -5.99 -11.72
C ILE A 755 -28.05 -6.12 -10.76
N LEU A 756 -28.26 -6.82 -9.65
CA LEU A 756 -27.19 -7.30 -8.78
C LEU A 756 -26.51 -8.50 -9.45
N LYS A 757 -25.35 -8.26 -10.08
CA LYS A 757 -24.58 -9.31 -10.76
C LYS A 757 -23.95 -10.24 -9.73
N HIS A 758 -24.55 -11.40 -9.48
CA HIS A 758 -23.98 -12.39 -8.57
C HIS A 758 -22.68 -12.99 -9.16
N PRO A 759 -21.54 -13.02 -8.44
CA PRO A 759 -20.42 -13.85 -8.84
C PRO A 759 -20.88 -15.31 -8.84
N LEU A 760 -20.77 -15.96 -10.00
CA LEU A 760 -21.13 -17.35 -10.22
C LEU A 760 -20.03 -18.24 -9.66
N ILE A 761 -20.34 -19.05 -8.66
CA ILE A 761 -19.47 -20.15 -8.22
C ILE A 761 -19.90 -21.39 -9.01
N PRO A 762 -19.01 -22.01 -9.81
CA PRO A 762 -19.35 -23.20 -10.59
C PRO A 762 -19.90 -24.32 -9.72
N GLY A 763 -21.08 -24.83 -10.05
CA GLY A 763 -21.69 -26.00 -9.41
C GLY A 763 -22.67 -25.73 -8.27
N SER A 764 -22.95 -24.47 -7.90
CA SER A 764 -23.95 -24.14 -6.86
C SER A 764 -25.27 -23.63 -7.45
N LEU A 765 -26.38 -24.20 -6.98
CA LEU A 765 -27.75 -23.76 -7.27
C LEU A 765 -28.17 -22.75 -6.19
N PHE A 766 -27.75 -21.50 -6.35
CA PHE A 766 -28.05 -20.43 -5.40
C PHE A 766 -29.51 -20.01 -5.49
N LYS A 767 -30.33 -20.40 -4.52
CA LYS A 767 -31.68 -19.87 -4.37
C LYS A 767 -31.70 -18.86 -3.22
N VAL A 768 -32.16 -17.64 -3.50
CA VAL A 768 -32.36 -16.62 -2.47
C VAL A 768 -33.54 -17.04 -1.57
N THR A 769 -33.32 -17.02 -0.26
CA THR A 769 -34.32 -17.45 0.74
C THR A 769 -34.62 -16.37 1.77
N ALA A 770 -33.71 -15.43 1.97
CA ALA A 770 -33.93 -14.26 2.82
C ALA A 770 -33.30 -13.00 2.21
N LEU A 771 -33.93 -11.87 2.44
CA LEU A 771 -33.42 -10.54 2.16
C LEU A 771 -33.60 -9.67 3.41
N LEU A 772 -32.58 -8.90 3.75
CA LEU A 772 -32.63 -7.93 4.84
C LEU A 772 -32.05 -6.60 4.34
N PRO A 773 -32.91 -5.66 3.89
CA PRO A 773 -32.50 -4.32 3.49
C PRO A 773 -32.20 -3.41 4.70
N GLY A 774 -31.19 -2.54 4.59
CA GLY A 774 -30.99 -1.41 5.48
C GLY A 774 -30.35 -1.73 6.84
N ILE A 775 -29.12 -2.26 6.84
CA ILE A 775 -28.32 -2.26 8.06
C ILE A 775 -27.77 -0.84 8.27
N PRO A 776 -28.06 -0.16 9.40
CA PRO A 776 -27.67 1.24 9.64
C PRO A 776 -26.16 1.51 9.62
N LEU A 777 -25.34 0.47 9.83
CA LEU A 777 -23.89 0.58 10.00
C LEU A 777 -23.13 0.96 8.70
N LEU A 778 -23.81 0.93 7.55
CA LEU A 778 -23.27 1.25 6.22
C LEU A 778 -24.29 2.12 5.45
N PRO A 779 -23.87 2.95 4.48
CA PRO A 779 -24.78 3.51 3.46
C PRO A 779 -25.68 2.41 2.88
N PRO A 780 -26.86 2.75 2.30
CA PRO A 780 -27.93 1.79 2.04
C PRO A 780 -27.42 0.43 1.60
N SER A 781 -27.68 -0.59 2.40
CA SER A 781 -27.05 -1.91 2.27
C SER A 781 -28.12 -2.99 2.13
N LEU A 782 -27.72 -4.13 1.55
CA LEU A 782 -28.60 -5.28 1.38
C LEU A 782 -27.86 -6.56 1.76
N LEU A 783 -28.40 -7.29 2.74
CA LEU A 783 -28.01 -8.67 2.97
C LEU A 783 -28.90 -9.62 2.18
N ILE A 784 -28.26 -10.54 1.48
CA ILE A 784 -28.91 -11.62 0.74
C ILE A 784 -28.51 -12.95 1.34
N GLY A 785 -29.49 -13.73 1.78
CA GLY A 785 -29.33 -15.05 2.35
C GLY A 785 -29.77 -16.16 1.39
N TYR A 786 -28.94 -17.19 1.24
CA TYR A 786 -29.15 -18.28 0.28
C TYR A 786 -29.51 -19.59 0.97
N ASN A 787 -30.09 -20.51 0.20
CA ASN A 787 -30.55 -21.82 0.65
C ASN A 787 -29.46 -22.75 1.21
N ASP A 788 -28.20 -22.50 0.89
CA ASP A 788 -27.02 -23.24 1.35
C ASP A 788 -26.44 -22.68 2.66
N GLY A 789 -27.04 -21.64 3.22
CA GLY A 789 -26.57 -20.98 4.44
C GLY A 789 -25.64 -19.80 4.19
N SER A 790 -25.30 -19.49 2.94
CA SER A 790 -24.38 -18.40 2.60
C SER A 790 -25.08 -17.05 2.66
N ILE A 791 -24.29 -16.02 2.96
CA ILE A 791 -24.73 -14.63 3.07
C ILE A 791 -23.82 -13.74 2.23
N ARG A 792 -24.42 -12.73 1.59
CA ARG A 792 -23.72 -11.71 0.81
C ARG A 792 -24.22 -10.34 1.23
N LEU A 793 -23.29 -9.45 1.57
CA LEU A 793 -23.55 -8.04 1.89
C LEU A 793 -23.23 -7.17 0.68
N TRP A 794 -24.21 -6.40 0.26
CA TRP A 794 -24.11 -5.45 -0.85
C TRP A 794 -24.21 -4.03 -0.33
N GLN A 795 -23.38 -3.15 -0.88
CA GLN A 795 -23.53 -1.71 -0.76
C GLN A 795 -24.34 -1.23 -1.96
N ILE A 796 -25.46 -0.60 -1.66
CA ILE A 796 -26.39 -0.03 -2.63
C ILE A 796 -26.13 1.49 -2.66
N PRO A 797 -25.70 2.04 -3.79
CA PRO A 797 -25.42 3.47 -3.88
C PRO A 797 -26.72 4.28 -3.87
N THR A 798 -26.63 5.51 -3.36
CA THR A 798 -27.69 6.54 -3.47
C THR A 798 -27.62 7.33 -4.78
N SER A 799 -26.65 7.02 -5.66
CA SER A 799 -26.45 7.65 -6.97
C SER A 799 -26.36 6.59 -8.08
N GLN A 800 -26.27 6.99 -9.35
CA GLN A 800 -26.31 6.12 -10.55
C GLN A 800 -25.12 5.13 -10.70
N THR A 801 -24.36 4.82 -9.65
CA THR A 801 -23.25 3.86 -9.70
C THR A 801 -23.74 2.40 -9.61
N GLU A 802 -22.91 1.44 -10.06
CA GLU A 802 -23.24 0.02 -9.91
C GLU A 802 -23.09 -0.42 -8.44
N PRO A 803 -24.00 -1.28 -7.92
CA PRO A 803 -23.90 -1.81 -6.58
C PRO A 803 -22.66 -2.69 -6.40
N THR A 804 -22.00 -2.58 -5.25
CA THR A 804 -20.75 -3.27 -4.97
C THR A 804 -20.96 -4.38 -3.93
N LEU A 805 -20.35 -5.54 -4.18
CA LEU A 805 -20.33 -6.64 -3.22
C LEU A 805 -19.24 -6.34 -2.17
N VAL A 806 -19.64 -6.18 -0.91
CA VAL A 806 -18.73 -5.82 0.20
C VAL A 806 -18.04 -7.06 0.76
N THR A 807 -18.82 -8.05 1.19
CA THR A 807 -18.31 -9.29 1.77
C THR A 807 -19.31 -10.43 1.63
N THR A 808 -18.81 -11.66 1.75
CA THR A 808 -19.61 -12.88 1.73
C THR A 808 -19.11 -13.81 2.82
N TRP A 809 -19.96 -14.68 3.37
CA TRP A 809 -19.55 -15.71 4.32
C TRP A 809 -20.61 -16.79 4.51
N GLN A 810 -20.22 -17.89 5.15
CA GLN A 810 -21.16 -18.92 5.56
C GLN A 810 -21.83 -18.54 6.88
N GLY A 811 -23.12 -18.18 6.82
CA GLY A 811 -23.83 -17.57 7.93
C GLY A 811 -24.42 -18.56 8.92
N LEU A 812 -24.91 -19.72 8.45
CA LEU A 812 -25.63 -20.66 9.31
C LEU A 812 -24.81 -21.91 9.67
N HIS A 813 -24.22 -22.58 8.68
CA HIS A 813 -23.56 -23.87 8.90
C HIS A 813 -22.08 -23.70 9.24
N GLY A 814 -21.58 -24.46 10.21
CA GLY A 814 -20.15 -24.54 10.51
C GLY A 814 -19.43 -25.58 9.64
N CYS A 815 -18.11 -25.51 9.63
CA CYS A 815 -17.26 -26.57 9.10
C CYS A 815 -17.51 -27.89 9.87
N GLY A 816 -18.04 -28.89 9.16
CA GLY A 816 -18.38 -30.21 9.70
C GLY A 816 -19.87 -30.49 9.81
N ASP A 817 -20.73 -29.48 9.59
CA ASP A 817 -22.16 -29.69 9.39
C ASP A 817 -22.39 -30.43 8.06
N ILE A 818 -23.39 -31.31 8.03
CA ILE A 818 -23.74 -32.06 6.81
C ILE A 818 -24.13 -31.04 5.74
N SER A 819 -23.47 -31.11 4.58
CA SER A 819 -23.75 -30.24 3.44
C SER A 819 -25.26 -30.25 3.15
N PRO A 820 -25.90 -29.07 3.02
CA PRO A 820 -27.33 -28.96 2.83
C PRO A 820 -27.78 -29.78 1.59
N SER A 821 -28.75 -30.67 1.79
CA SER A 821 -29.41 -31.41 0.70
C SER A 821 -30.13 -30.44 -0.24
N ALA A 822 -30.38 -30.82 -1.50
CA ALA A 822 -31.21 -30.03 -2.42
C ALA A 822 -32.66 -29.76 -1.93
N LYS A 823 -33.06 -30.33 -0.77
CA LYS A 823 -34.35 -30.15 -0.10
C LYS A 823 -34.23 -29.35 1.22
N THR A 824 -33.42 -28.30 1.29
CA THR A 824 -33.36 -27.41 2.47
C THR A 824 -34.51 -26.40 2.52
N HIS A 825 -34.85 -25.95 3.73
CA HIS A 825 -35.75 -24.80 3.93
C HIS A 825 -35.06 -23.45 3.70
N GLY A 826 -33.72 -23.47 3.61
CA GLY A 826 -32.88 -22.30 3.47
C GLY A 826 -32.68 -21.57 4.80
N ILE A 827 -32.44 -20.27 4.72
CA ILE A 827 -32.19 -19.44 5.91
C ILE A 827 -33.24 -18.35 6.07
N SER A 828 -33.45 -17.95 7.32
CA SER A 828 -34.21 -16.78 7.73
C SER A 828 -33.29 -15.85 8.52
N MET A 829 -33.41 -14.54 8.31
CA MET A 829 -32.52 -13.54 8.89
C MET A 829 -33.31 -12.42 9.56
N THR A 830 -32.81 -11.89 10.67
CA THR A 830 -33.27 -10.63 11.28
C THR A 830 -32.07 -9.94 11.92
N SER A 831 -32.15 -8.63 12.14
CA SER A 831 -31.17 -7.89 12.93
C SER A 831 -31.71 -7.50 14.31
N ILE A 832 -30.79 -7.26 15.24
CA ILE A 832 -31.02 -6.58 16.51
C ILE A 832 -30.09 -5.37 16.54
N GLY A 833 -30.68 -4.18 16.72
CA GLY A 833 -29.99 -2.92 16.53
C GLY A 833 -29.33 -2.82 15.15
N ASP A 834 -28.21 -2.11 15.12
CA ASP A 834 -27.35 -1.89 13.95
C ASP A 834 -26.21 -2.91 13.81
N ARG A 835 -25.96 -3.69 14.87
CA ARG A 835 -24.73 -4.48 15.01
C ARG A 835 -24.91 -5.99 14.89
N LYS A 836 -26.03 -6.54 15.36
CA LYS A 836 -26.18 -8.00 15.48
C LYS A 836 -27.08 -8.57 14.39
N LEU A 837 -26.57 -9.57 13.67
CA LEU A 837 -27.35 -10.37 12.72
C LEU A 837 -27.68 -11.73 13.34
N ILE A 838 -28.94 -12.13 13.25
CA ILE A 838 -29.45 -13.41 13.74
C ILE A 838 -29.92 -14.24 12.55
N ILE A 839 -29.46 -15.48 12.48
CA ILE A 839 -29.76 -16.40 11.39
C ILE A 839 -30.33 -17.70 11.96
N GLY A 840 -31.40 -18.19 11.35
CA GLY A 840 -31.94 -19.52 11.58
C GLY A 840 -32.23 -20.24 10.27
N GLY A 841 -32.50 -21.53 10.35
CA GLY A 841 -32.83 -22.36 9.19
C GLY A 841 -32.95 -23.81 9.60
N ASP A 842 -32.36 -24.71 8.83
CA ASP A 842 -32.35 -26.15 9.14
C ASP A 842 -31.40 -26.53 10.31
N ALA A 843 -30.59 -25.59 10.80
CA ALA A 843 -29.76 -25.79 11.98
C ALA A 843 -30.58 -25.82 13.29
N LYS A 844 -30.10 -26.56 14.28
CA LYS A 844 -30.75 -26.70 15.60
C LYS A 844 -30.52 -25.51 16.54
N TYR A 845 -29.91 -24.46 16.02
CA TYR A 845 -29.51 -23.26 16.74
C TYR A 845 -29.80 -22.01 15.90
N LEU A 846 -29.94 -20.87 16.57
CA LEU A 846 -29.89 -19.55 15.97
C LEU A 846 -28.46 -19.05 16.10
N ARG A 847 -27.80 -18.74 14.98
CA ARG A 847 -26.44 -18.19 15.01
C ARG A 847 -26.49 -16.67 15.10
N GLN A 848 -25.62 -16.12 15.94
CA GLN A 848 -25.48 -14.68 16.15
C GLN A 848 -24.15 -14.19 15.59
N TRP A 849 -24.20 -13.17 14.76
CA TRP A 849 -23.03 -12.50 14.20
C TRP A 849 -23.00 -11.05 14.63
N ASP A 850 -21.81 -10.56 14.95
CA ASP A 850 -21.50 -9.16 15.07
C ASP A 850 -20.96 -8.66 13.72
N LEU A 851 -21.71 -7.77 13.07
CA LEU A 851 -21.37 -7.25 11.75
C LEU A 851 -20.23 -6.23 11.80
N VAL A 852 -19.97 -5.61 12.95
CA VAL A 852 -18.87 -4.64 13.12
C VAL A 852 -17.54 -5.38 13.25
N THR A 853 -17.49 -6.35 14.16
CA THR A 853 -16.27 -7.11 14.42
C THR A 853 -16.08 -8.28 13.45
N GLU A 854 -17.09 -8.60 12.63
CA GLU A 854 -17.14 -9.75 11.74
C GLU A 854 -16.95 -11.10 12.45
N LEU A 855 -17.35 -11.19 13.73
CA LEU A 855 -17.21 -12.36 14.59
C LEU A 855 -18.56 -13.01 14.93
N ALA A 856 -18.55 -14.33 15.09
CA ALA A 856 -19.69 -15.06 15.67
C ALA A 856 -19.74 -14.81 17.19
N LEU A 857 -20.89 -14.35 17.69
CA LEU A 857 -21.12 -14.13 19.12
C LEU A 857 -21.51 -15.42 19.85
N GLY A 858 -21.94 -16.44 19.10
CA GLY A 858 -22.34 -17.74 19.62
C GLY A 858 -23.64 -18.25 18.99
N ASP A 859 -24.04 -19.43 19.45
CA ASP A 859 -25.21 -20.16 18.97
C ASP A 859 -26.24 -20.29 20.10
N VAL A 860 -27.49 -19.88 19.85
CA VAL A 860 -28.62 -20.02 20.78
C VAL A 860 -29.40 -21.29 20.41
N PRO A 861 -29.47 -22.32 21.26
CA PRO A 861 -30.16 -23.56 20.91
C PRO A 861 -31.65 -23.31 20.71
N VAL A 862 -32.19 -23.72 19.55
CA VAL A 862 -33.64 -23.61 19.29
C VAL A 862 -34.42 -24.52 20.24
N GLY A 863 -33.81 -25.65 20.64
CA GLY A 863 -34.38 -26.66 21.52
C GLY A 863 -35.38 -27.59 20.83
N THR A 864 -35.24 -27.76 19.50
CA THR A 864 -35.93 -28.75 18.65
C THR A 864 -35.09 -29.09 17.43
N ASP A 865 -35.39 -30.23 16.81
CA ASP A 865 -34.85 -30.62 15.51
C ASP A 865 -35.64 -30.06 14.31
N GLN A 866 -36.61 -29.18 14.56
CA GLN A 866 -37.42 -28.55 13.51
C GLN A 866 -36.72 -27.34 12.92
N ALA A 867 -36.84 -27.17 11.60
CA ALA A 867 -36.29 -26.02 10.91
C ALA A 867 -36.98 -24.72 11.33
N VAL A 868 -36.20 -23.65 11.42
CA VAL A 868 -36.69 -22.28 11.57
C VAL A 868 -37.08 -21.78 10.19
N THR A 869 -38.34 -21.37 10.06
CA THR A 869 -39.00 -21.03 8.78
C THR A 869 -39.36 -19.55 8.67
N ALA A 870 -39.37 -18.83 9.80
CA ALA A 870 -39.56 -17.39 9.87
C ALA A 870 -38.81 -16.85 11.09
N LEU A 871 -38.22 -15.67 10.96
CA LEU A 871 -37.53 -14.96 12.03
C LEU A 871 -37.98 -13.50 12.06
N ALA A 872 -38.19 -12.96 13.25
CA ALA A 872 -38.45 -11.55 13.46
C ALA A 872 -37.79 -11.08 14.76
N SER A 873 -37.40 -9.82 14.80
CA SER A 873 -36.95 -9.14 16.02
C SER A 873 -37.80 -7.92 16.30
N ASN A 874 -37.88 -7.54 17.58
CA ASN A 874 -38.37 -6.22 17.98
C ASN A 874 -37.33 -5.11 17.85
N GLY A 875 -36.14 -5.40 17.32
CA GLY A 875 -35.03 -4.46 17.15
C GLY A 875 -34.17 -4.24 18.38
N VAL A 876 -34.55 -4.74 19.56
CA VAL A 876 -33.85 -4.43 20.84
C VAL A 876 -33.16 -5.64 21.45
N TYR A 877 -33.91 -6.69 21.79
CA TYR A 877 -33.34 -7.89 22.42
C TYR A 877 -34.16 -9.16 22.21
N ASN A 878 -35.42 -9.05 21.74
CA ASN A 878 -36.29 -10.21 21.54
C ASN A 878 -36.21 -10.72 20.11
N ILE A 879 -36.28 -12.04 19.97
CA ILE A 879 -36.34 -12.76 18.70
C ILE A 879 -37.49 -13.74 18.75
N ALA A 880 -38.33 -13.76 17.72
CA ALA A 880 -39.32 -14.80 17.52
C ALA A 880 -38.91 -15.69 16.34
N ALA A 881 -38.87 -17.00 16.59
CA ALA A 881 -38.58 -18.01 15.59
C ALA A 881 -39.82 -18.88 15.34
N GLY A 882 -40.35 -18.82 14.13
CA GLY A 882 -41.40 -19.71 13.65
C GLY A 882 -40.82 -21.04 13.16
N LEU A 883 -41.37 -22.16 13.60
CA LEU A 883 -40.85 -23.49 13.29
C LEU A 883 -41.71 -24.24 12.25
N GLU A 884 -41.08 -25.19 11.56
CA GLU A 884 -41.74 -26.10 10.61
C GLU A 884 -42.92 -26.86 11.24
N GLY A 885 -42.84 -27.20 12.54
CA GLY A 885 -43.94 -27.86 13.25
C GLY A 885 -45.09 -26.94 13.68
N GLY A 886 -45.09 -25.67 13.29
CA GLY A 886 -46.16 -24.70 13.58
C GLY A 886 -46.05 -24.00 14.93
N THR A 887 -45.03 -24.27 15.74
CA THR A 887 -44.80 -23.54 17.01
C THR A 887 -43.96 -22.29 16.77
N VAL A 888 -44.24 -21.22 17.51
CA VAL A 888 -43.39 -20.02 17.55
C VAL A 888 -42.65 -19.99 18.89
N ARG A 889 -41.35 -19.74 18.89
CA ARG A 889 -40.53 -19.62 20.10
C ARG A 889 -40.00 -18.21 20.24
N LEU A 890 -40.02 -17.69 21.46
CA LEU A 890 -39.51 -16.38 21.81
C LEU A 890 -38.18 -16.54 22.56
N PHE A 891 -37.18 -15.77 22.15
CA PHE A 891 -35.85 -15.71 22.76
C PHE A 891 -35.52 -14.28 23.19
N ASP A 892 -34.74 -14.14 24.26
CA ASP A 892 -34.14 -12.88 24.71
C ASP A 892 -32.62 -13.03 24.66
N THR A 893 -31.98 -12.16 23.88
CA THR A 893 -30.53 -12.17 23.67
C THR A 893 -29.69 -11.78 24.89
N ARG A 894 -30.31 -11.28 25.96
CA ARG A 894 -29.64 -10.93 27.21
C ARG A 894 -29.64 -12.07 28.23
N ALA A 895 -30.43 -13.12 28.00
CA ALA A 895 -30.56 -14.21 28.96
C ALA A 895 -29.35 -15.15 28.91
N GLU A 896 -28.72 -15.41 30.07
CA GLU A 896 -27.50 -16.23 30.18
C GLU A 896 -27.75 -17.75 30.00
N ALA A 897 -29.00 -18.23 30.08
CA ALA A 897 -29.37 -19.65 29.94
C ALA A 897 -30.30 -19.90 28.74
N GLU A 898 -29.88 -20.76 27.80
CA GLU A 898 -30.56 -21.21 26.55
C GLU A 898 -31.22 -20.13 25.66
N GLY A 899 -31.24 -18.85 26.07
CA GLY A 899 -31.88 -17.70 25.40
C GLY A 899 -33.42 -17.79 25.29
N LYS A 900 -34.01 -18.98 25.43
CA LYS A 900 -35.43 -19.25 25.21
C LYS A 900 -36.28 -18.78 26.39
N VAL A 901 -37.18 -17.85 26.13
CA VAL A 901 -38.07 -17.25 27.13
C VAL A 901 -39.43 -17.95 27.16
N ALA A 902 -40.01 -18.23 25.99
CA ALA A 902 -41.38 -18.76 25.92
C ALA A 902 -41.67 -19.52 24.62
N VAL A 903 -42.74 -20.32 24.66
CA VAL A 903 -43.30 -21.01 23.50
C VAL A 903 -44.72 -20.52 23.29
N GLY A 904 -45.03 -20.05 22.09
CA GLY A 904 -46.36 -19.56 21.72
C GLY A 904 -47.34 -20.68 21.33
N PRO A 905 -48.59 -20.32 21.05
CA PRO A 905 -49.63 -21.26 20.63
C PRO A 905 -49.28 -21.93 19.30
N LYS A 906 -49.40 -23.26 19.26
CA LYS A 906 -49.08 -24.08 18.08
C LYS A 906 -50.12 -23.91 16.96
N HIS A 907 -49.65 -23.65 15.74
CA HIS A 907 -50.41 -23.73 14.50
C HIS A 907 -50.52 -25.17 13.97
N SER A 908 -51.51 -25.43 13.12
CA SER A 908 -51.69 -26.73 12.44
C SER A 908 -50.71 -26.97 11.30
N ASN A 909 -50.11 -25.91 10.74
CA ASN A 909 -49.20 -25.93 9.61
C ASN A 909 -47.89 -25.19 9.94
N PRO A 910 -46.81 -25.36 9.14
CA PRO A 910 -45.56 -24.62 9.31
C PRO A 910 -45.78 -23.11 9.37
N VAL A 911 -45.04 -22.43 10.24
CA VAL A 911 -45.07 -20.97 10.32
C VAL A 911 -44.50 -20.39 9.02
N ARG A 912 -45.15 -19.35 8.49
CA ARG A 912 -44.76 -18.69 7.23
C ARG A 912 -44.22 -17.28 7.48
N ALA A 913 -44.88 -16.53 8.36
CA ALA A 913 -44.51 -15.17 8.71
C ALA A 913 -44.70 -14.96 10.21
N VAL A 914 -43.80 -14.18 10.80
CA VAL A 914 -43.87 -13.72 12.18
C VAL A 914 -43.52 -12.25 12.20
N SER A 915 -44.20 -11.47 13.03
CA SER A 915 -43.87 -10.07 13.30
C SER A 915 -43.88 -9.84 14.81
N LEU A 916 -42.82 -9.18 15.30
CA LEU A 916 -42.69 -8.75 16.68
C LEU A 916 -42.80 -7.23 16.74
N ARG A 917 -43.83 -6.73 17.42
CA ARG A 917 -44.11 -5.30 17.47
C ARG A 917 -43.60 -4.72 18.79
N ALA A 918 -42.68 -3.77 18.70
CA ALA A 918 -42.04 -3.14 19.85
C ALA A 918 -43.00 -2.20 20.62
N ASP A 919 -43.97 -1.62 19.91
CA ASP A 919 -44.89 -0.59 20.43
C ASP A 919 -45.97 -1.14 21.38
N ASN A 920 -46.46 -2.36 21.17
CA ASN A 920 -47.59 -2.94 21.92
C ASN A 920 -47.28 -4.27 22.61
N LEU A 921 -46.03 -4.72 22.58
CA LEU A 921 -45.63 -6.04 23.10
C LEU A 921 -46.47 -7.19 22.53
N ASN A 922 -46.86 -7.07 21.26
CA ASN A 922 -47.66 -8.09 20.56
C ASN A 922 -46.80 -8.82 19.53
N MET A 923 -47.07 -10.11 19.40
CA MET A 923 -46.52 -10.98 18.37
C MET A 923 -47.65 -11.46 17.47
N ILE A 924 -47.44 -11.37 16.17
CA ILE A 924 -48.35 -11.89 15.15
C ILE A 924 -47.61 -13.02 14.44
N SER A 925 -48.30 -14.13 14.26
CA SER A 925 -47.77 -15.29 13.53
C SER A 925 -48.81 -15.87 12.60
N VAL A 926 -48.38 -16.22 11.40
CA VAL A 926 -49.21 -16.74 10.33
C VAL A 926 -48.58 -18.02 9.80
N CYS A 927 -49.39 -19.08 9.63
CA CYS A 927 -48.94 -20.34 9.08
C CYS A 927 -49.23 -20.47 7.58
N ARG A 928 -48.60 -21.45 6.91
CA ARG A 928 -48.86 -21.76 5.49
C ARG A 928 -50.31 -22.13 5.17
N GLY A 929 -51.10 -22.50 6.16
CA GLY A 929 -52.54 -22.78 6.01
C GLY A 929 -53.44 -21.57 6.26
N GLY A 930 -52.91 -20.35 6.38
CA GLY A 930 -53.70 -19.12 6.55
C GLY A 930 -54.22 -18.83 7.96
N SER A 931 -53.88 -19.66 8.96
CA SER A 931 -54.27 -19.37 10.36
C SER A 931 -53.37 -18.29 10.96
N VAL A 932 -53.98 -17.30 11.60
CA VAL A 932 -53.33 -16.17 12.26
C VAL A 932 -53.48 -16.29 13.77
N HIS A 933 -52.38 -16.14 14.50
CA HIS A 933 -52.36 -16.03 15.95
C HIS A 933 -51.80 -14.67 16.36
N LEU A 934 -52.61 -13.89 17.09
CA LEU A 934 -52.18 -12.67 17.79
C LEU A 934 -51.93 -13.00 19.26
N VAL A 935 -50.75 -12.67 19.76
CA VAL A 935 -50.28 -13.06 21.09
C VAL A 935 -49.69 -11.85 21.82
N ASP A 936 -50.03 -11.68 23.10
CA ASP A 936 -49.38 -10.72 24.00
C ASP A 936 -48.11 -11.36 24.58
N LEU A 937 -46.95 -10.75 24.37
CA LEU A 937 -45.64 -11.26 24.78
C LEU A 937 -45.52 -11.47 26.29
N ARG A 938 -46.34 -10.80 27.11
CA ARG A 938 -46.33 -10.95 28.58
C ARG A 938 -47.02 -12.22 29.05
N LYS A 939 -47.97 -12.73 28.27
CA LYS A 939 -48.75 -13.93 28.62
C LYS A 939 -48.35 -15.14 27.78
N MET A 940 -48.00 -14.92 26.50
CA MET A 940 -47.64 -15.88 25.45
C MET A 940 -48.70 -16.95 25.13
N ILE A 941 -49.39 -17.50 26.14
CA ILE A 941 -50.49 -18.45 26.02
C ILE A 941 -51.59 -18.03 27.01
N PRO A 942 -52.88 -18.05 26.61
CA PRO A 942 -53.40 -18.34 25.27
C PRO A 942 -53.17 -17.19 24.27
N ALA A 943 -53.43 -17.44 22.98
CA ALA A 943 -53.50 -16.37 22.00
C ALA A 943 -54.61 -15.37 22.37
N VAL A 944 -54.35 -14.08 22.19
CA VAL A 944 -55.34 -13.01 22.36
C VAL A 944 -56.46 -13.17 21.33
N LYS A 945 -56.10 -13.45 20.07
CA LYS A 945 -57.05 -13.72 18.99
C LYS A 945 -56.51 -14.81 18.07
N LYS A 946 -57.42 -15.67 17.60
CA LYS A 946 -57.15 -16.68 16.57
C LYS A 946 -58.22 -16.58 15.50
N TRP A 947 -57.80 -16.55 14.26
CA TRP A 947 -58.69 -16.57 13.10
C TRP A 947 -57.95 -17.17 11.90
N SER A 948 -58.65 -17.44 10.82
CA SER A 948 -58.08 -18.02 9.61
C SER A 948 -58.59 -17.32 8.38
N TRP A 949 -57.68 -17.05 7.45
CA TRP A 949 -58.05 -16.67 6.09
C TRP A 949 -58.67 -17.87 5.36
N SER A 950 -59.65 -17.64 4.48
CA SER A 950 -60.42 -18.70 3.81
C SER A 950 -59.61 -19.49 2.78
N GLY A 951 -58.52 -18.90 2.26
CA GLY A 951 -57.63 -19.51 1.27
C GLY A 951 -56.33 -20.07 1.84
N VAL A 952 -55.49 -20.59 0.94
CA VAL A 952 -54.10 -20.99 1.24
C VAL A 952 -53.17 -19.89 0.71
N PRO A 953 -52.50 -19.12 1.58
CA PRO A 953 -51.67 -18.01 1.12
C PRO A 953 -50.41 -18.52 0.43
N ALA A 954 -50.13 -18.00 -0.76
CA ALA A 954 -48.84 -18.14 -1.43
C ALA A 954 -47.77 -17.34 -0.68
N ASP A 955 -48.12 -16.11 -0.28
CA ASP A 955 -47.25 -15.26 0.54
C ASP A 955 -48.06 -14.34 1.47
N VAL A 956 -47.40 -13.87 2.52
CA VAL A 956 -48.03 -13.05 3.57
C VAL A 956 -47.09 -11.93 3.98
N ALA A 957 -47.59 -10.69 3.97
CA ALA A 957 -46.89 -9.53 4.51
C ALA A 957 -47.61 -9.05 5.78
N ILE A 958 -46.85 -8.78 6.84
CA ILE A 958 -47.37 -8.21 8.09
C ILE A 958 -46.69 -6.86 8.26
N HIS A 959 -47.47 -5.79 8.32
CA HIS A 959 -46.89 -4.46 8.53
C HIS A 959 -46.29 -4.37 9.96
N PRO A 960 -45.05 -3.85 10.14
CA PRO A 960 -44.41 -3.82 11.46
C PRO A 960 -45.05 -2.80 12.42
N ILE A 961 -45.51 -1.64 11.90
CA ILE A 961 -46.06 -0.54 12.71
C ILE A 961 -47.59 -0.41 12.64
N LEU A 962 -48.22 -0.61 11.49
CA LEU A 962 -49.67 -0.51 11.29
C LEU A 962 -50.38 -1.83 11.56
N ASP A 963 -51.68 -1.77 11.84
CA ASP A 963 -52.52 -2.95 12.08
C ASP A 963 -52.98 -3.62 10.78
N LEU A 964 -52.07 -3.82 9.82
CA LEU A 964 -52.36 -4.34 8.48
C LEU A 964 -51.60 -5.65 8.17
N MET A 965 -52.28 -6.56 7.47
CA MET A 965 -51.71 -7.79 6.91
C MET A 965 -52.26 -8.04 5.51
N ALA A 966 -51.39 -8.41 4.57
CA ALA A 966 -51.76 -8.75 3.21
C ALA A 966 -51.58 -10.25 2.98
N PHE A 967 -52.59 -10.88 2.38
CA PHE A 967 -52.59 -12.28 1.97
C PHE A 967 -52.65 -12.33 0.46
N GLY A 968 -51.60 -12.88 -0.16
CA GLY A 968 -51.55 -13.13 -1.59
C GLY A 968 -51.79 -14.61 -1.91
N ALA A 969 -52.61 -14.89 -2.92
CA ALA A 969 -52.74 -16.19 -3.56
C ALA A 969 -52.82 -16.02 -5.09
N THR A 970 -52.80 -17.14 -5.82
CA THR A 970 -52.83 -17.15 -7.30
C THR A 970 -54.06 -16.48 -7.92
N GLN A 971 -55.15 -16.32 -7.17
CA GLN A 971 -56.42 -15.76 -7.65
C GLN A 971 -56.97 -14.63 -6.78
N SER A 972 -56.30 -14.27 -5.68
CA SER A 972 -56.77 -13.20 -4.80
C SER A 972 -55.62 -12.47 -4.11
N LEU A 973 -55.82 -11.19 -3.85
CA LEU A 973 -54.99 -10.35 -2.99
C LEU A 973 -55.91 -9.65 -2.01
N GLU A 974 -55.78 -9.93 -0.73
CA GLU A 974 -56.67 -9.39 0.31
C GLU A 974 -55.90 -8.79 1.47
N VAL A 975 -56.36 -7.65 1.98
CA VAL A 975 -55.76 -6.96 3.12
C VAL A 975 -56.73 -7.00 4.29
N TYR A 976 -56.23 -7.43 5.44
CA TYR A 976 -56.96 -7.59 6.69
C TYR A 976 -56.32 -6.75 7.79
N SER A 977 -57.14 -6.38 8.78
CA SER A 977 -56.61 -5.88 10.04
C SER A 977 -55.96 -7.03 10.83
N THR A 978 -55.07 -6.71 11.78
CA THR A 978 -54.52 -7.70 12.73
C THR A 978 -55.61 -8.42 13.53
N GLY A 979 -56.77 -7.77 13.68
CA GLY A 979 -57.98 -8.32 14.26
C GLY A 979 -58.75 -9.30 13.36
N GLY A 980 -58.45 -9.42 12.07
CA GLY A 980 -59.18 -10.31 11.15
C GLY A 980 -60.41 -9.69 10.49
N GLU A 981 -60.50 -8.36 10.47
CA GLU A 981 -61.51 -7.63 9.70
C GLU A 981 -60.94 -7.31 8.31
N GLN A 982 -61.65 -7.71 7.26
CA GLN A 982 -61.22 -7.43 5.88
C GLN A 982 -61.31 -5.94 5.61
N GLN A 983 -60.22 -5.35 5.12
CA GLN A 983 -60.14 -3.92 4.76
C GLN A 983 -60.42 -3.73 3.27
N CYS A 984 -59.76 -4.51 2.41
CA CYS A 984 -59.97 -4.49 0.96
C CYS A 984 -59.53 -5.83 0.32
N GLY A 985 -59.93 -6.06 -0.93
CA GLY A 985 -59.56 -7.25 -1.69
C GLY A 985 -59.63 -7.03 -3.20
N SER A 986 -58.88 -7.83 -3.94
CA SER A 986 -58.82 -7.84 -5.40
C SER A 986 -58.82 -9.28 -5.93
N GLU A 987 -59.46 -9.51 -7.07
CA GLU A 987 -59.41 -10.78 -7.81
C GLU A 987 -58.12 -10.92 -8.66
N GLU A 988 -57.29 -9.88 -8.69
CA GLU A 988 -55.94 -9.98 -9.22
C GLU A 988 -55.04 -10.67 -8.20
N GLY A 989 -54.76 -11.95 -8.44
CA GLY A 989 -53.92 -12.76 -7.55
C GLY A 989 -52.47 -12.29 -7.48
N ALA A 990 -51.88 -12.41 -6.29
CA ALA A 990 -50.49 -12.10 -6.03
C ALA A 990 -49.72 -13.23 -5.35
N VAL A 991 -48.55 -13.59 -5.88
CA VAL A 991 -47.73 -14.69 -5.35
C VAL A 991 -46.64 -14.19 -4.40
N CYS A 992 -46.23 -12.92 -4.49
CA CYS A 992 -45.35 -12.28 -3.53
C CYS A 992 -45.89 -10.91 -3.12
N VAL A 993 -45.78 -10.60 -1.83
CA VAL A 993 -46.30 -9.37 -1.23
C VAL A 993 -45.35 -8.85 -0.15
N ASP A 994 -45.18 -7.53 -0.05
CA ASP A 994 -44.42 -6.90 1.04
C ASP A 994 -44.92 -5.49 1.35
N PHE A 995 -44.84 -5.10 2.63
CA PHE A 995 -45.16 -3.74 3.07
C PHE A 995 -43.89 -2.91 3.22
N HIS A 996 -43.97 -1.62 2.89
CA HIS A 996 -42.93 -0.68 3.28
C HIS A 996 -42.85 -0.63 4.82
N PRO A 997 -41.65 -0.63 5.42
CA PRO A 997 -41.52 -0.78 6.88
C PRO A 997 -42.07 0.39 7.69
N LYS A 998 -42.21 1.58 7.07
CA LYS A 998 -42.63 2.82 7.74
C LYS A 998 -43.90 3.44 7.17
N GLU A 999 -44.20 3.17 5.91
CA GLU A 999 -45.22 3.91 5.14
C GLU A 999 -46.30 2.95 4.68
N GLU A 1000 -47.49 3.49 4.39
CA GLU A 1000 -48.67 2.70 4.05
C GLU A 1000 -48.62 2.25 2.58
N VAL A 1001 -47.54 1.59 2.17
CA VAL A 1001 -47.32 1.14 0.79
C VAL A 1001 -47.14 -0.38 0.74
N LEU A 1002 -47.91 -1.02 -0.13
CA LEU A 1002 -47.88 -2.46 -0.40
C LEU A 1002 -47.37 -2.71 -1.82
N ALA A 1003 -46.35 -3.54 -1.95
CA ALA A 1003 -45.93 -4.11 -3.21
C ALA A 1003 -46.57 -5.50 -3.37
N ALA A 1004 -47.19 -5.75 -4.52
CA ALA A 1004 -47.71 -7.06 -4.87
C ALA A 1004 -47.42 -7.37 -6.33
N GLU A 1005 -46.89 -8.56 -6.60
CA GLU A 1005 -46.77 -9.04 -7.97
C GLU A 1005 -48.11 -9.56 -8.48
N ASN A 1006 -48.56 -9.10 -9.65
CA ASN A 1006 -49.70 -9.68 -10.34
C ASN A 1006 -49.28 -10.96 -11.09
N ALA A 1007 -49.74 -12.10 -10.59
CA ALA A 1007 -49.39 -13.45 -11.05
C ALA A 1007 -49.74 -13.72 -12.54
N ARG A 1008 -50.65 -12.93 -13.13
CA ARG A 1008 -51.09 -13.11 -14.53
C ARG A 1008 -50.34 -12.22 -15.52
N ASN A 1009 -49.90 -11.04 -15.06
CA ASN A 1009 -49.46 -9.96 -15.94
C ASN A 1009 -47.95 -9.67 -15.87
N LYS A 1010 -47.18 -10.36 -15.03
CA LYS A 1010 -45.73 -10.11 -14.84
C LYS A 1010 -45.45 -8.63 -14.52
N VAL A 1011 -46.18 -8.10 -13.56
CA VAL A 1011 -46.09 -6.71 -13.11
C VAL A 1011 -45.99 -6.70 -11.60
N VAL A 1012 -45.07 -5.92 -11.04
CA VAL A 1012 -45.06 -5.56 -9.62
C VAL A 1012 -45.83 -4.26 -9.48
N GLN A 1013 -46.96 -4.31 -8.79
CA GLN A 1013 -47.84 -3.17 -8.58
C GLN A 1013 -47.64 -2.63 -7.16
N LEU A 1014 -47.51 -1.30 -7.05
CA LEU A 1014 -47.44 -0.59 -5.79
C LEU A 1014 -48.80 0.05 -5.47
N TYR A 1015 -49.30 -0.22 -4.27
CA TYR A 1015 -50.57 0.27 -3.74
C TYR A 1015 -50.36 1.11 -2.49
N GLY A 1016 -51.21 2.11 -2.26
CA GLY A 1016 -51.19 2.98 -1.09
C GLY A 1016 -50.75 4.41 -1.40
N GLU A 1017 -50.20 5.11 -0.40
CA GLU A 1017 -49.72 6.48 -0.53
C GLU A 1017 -48.38 6.65 0.22
N TRP A 1018 -47.45 7.36 -0.39
CA TRP A 1018 -46.22 7.78 0.29
C TRP A 1018 -46.57 8.92 1.26
N ALA A 1019 -46.01 8.90 2.46
CA ALA A 1019 -46.15 10.02 3.40
C ALA A 1019 -45.47 11.27 2.81
N GLU A 1020 -46.15 12.41 2.87
CA GLU A 1020 -45.64 13.72 2.44
C GLU A 1020 -44.50 14.24 3.33
#